data_AF-A0A438M205-F1
#
_entry.id   AF-A0A438M205-F1
#
_cell.length_a   1.000
_cell.length_b   1.000
_cell.length_c   1.000
_cell.angle_alpha   90.00
_cell.angle_beta   90.00
_cell.angle_gamma   90.00
#
_symmetry.space_group_name_H-M   'P 1'
#
loop_
_entity.id
_entity.type
_entity.pdbx_description
1 polymer ?
#
loop_
_entity_poly.entity_id
_entity_poly.type
_entity_poly.pdbx_seq_one_letter_code
_entity_poly.pdbx_strand_id
1 'polypeptide(L)'
;MSRLPGLLALGLLAATAVVTIRRLRPPPPLPADAASREFSAARANEHVRRFARRPHPVGSAEHARVRDYLVSEMRRLGLRTEVQEAVGRSPRDRRPVLGRVFNIVGVVPGAAPTGRVIVTAHYDSVPSGPGASDDGTGVAALLETARALTSDPTPPRNDVVFVATDAEEAGLLGAAAFTDEHPLAQGPAIVLNWDARGNRGPVLMFRTSQPNARLVRTFARSAPYPVADSGIADIAARVPNDTDLSAFLAAGLAGLDSGYITGAPYFHSPLDDPGHVDEPTLQQLGSNMLALTRAFGESDLSEPDDAERLVYFNTPSGALAHYPARAAIPLAALGLAATTALVVAGHRRGVVRFSGFLAGTASALLPLGLSVAAGQALWPMLVRVRPEYATMRMSTTYRPGHFEAGLLALVGGIVLGWYGVARRRWGPEAPAVGMLVWPTTLGSALAVLSPGSSHLAALPALGAATGRLATMFCPPRWHVPVTAASLVPAAVIGAGTWELLPLGLRMAGITAAPRLAFSAGLALPLIEELWPRRWAYLPPVLAFGIAAALVARGLVTDRVSPDQPGATTLRYIMDADTRQAMWGADPPLDAWNAGYVHTDQTEHPFIDVWGAQPICVGPAKASDVPAPALTILDDTTEGSTRRLRVLLRSQRDVSSIALSVMNGEIREIVVAGRQIVGSGFTFVAPDPDGTEVTLSLTKSDEPVRLRVSDTQAGPGTLTDLPGYAAPPDWLYLLRADVTVVRTYEV
;
A
#
# COMPACT_ATOMS: atom_id res chain seq x y z
N MET A 1 -24.67 -21.55 -38.13
CA MET A 1 -25.30 -20.94 -36.93
C MET A 1 -24.81 -19.50 -36.84
N SER A 2 -25.70 -18.56 -36.51
CA SER A 2 -25.34 -17.16 -36.31
C SER A 2 -24.37 -17.04 -35.13
N ARG A 3 -23.25 -16.32 -35.30
CA ARG A 3 -22.30 -16.00 -34.22
C ARG A 3 -22.80 -14.87 -33.31
N LEU A 4 -23.92 -14.24 -33.69
CA LEU A 4 -24.46 -13.07 -33.00
C LEU A 4 -24.73 -13.31 -31.50
N PRO A 5 -25.35 -14.43 -31.06
CA PRO A 5 -25.63 -14.64 -29.64
C PRO A 5 -24.36 -14.67 -28.77
N GLY A 6 -23.32 -15.39 -29.22
CA GLY A 6 -22.04 -15.46 -28.49
C GLY A 6 -21.33 -14.10 -28.41
N LEU A 7 -21.43 -13.30 -29.48
CA LEU A 7 -20.86 -11.95 -29.53
C LEU A 7 -21.60 -11.00 -28.58
N LEU A 8 -22.92 -11.06 -28.56
CA LEU A 8 -23.73 -10.28 -27.61
C LEU A 8 -23.46 -10.71 -26.16
N ALA A 9 -23.30 -12.01 -25.89
CA ALA A 9 -22.98 -12.53 -24.56
C ALA A 9 -21.62 -12.05 -24.05
N LEU A 10 -20.56 -12.19 -24.85
CA LEU A 10 -19.24 -11.67 -24.47
C LEU A 10 -19.23 -10.15 -24.37
N GLY A 11 -19.96 -9.46 -25.25
CA GLY A 11 -20.15 -8.01 -25.19
C GLY A 11 -20.82 -7.57 -23.89
N LEU A 12 -21.83 -8.30 -23.41
CA LEU A 12 -22.50 -8.03 -22.13
C LEU A 12 -21.57 -8.25 -20.93
N LEU A 13 -20.79 -9.34 -20.92
CA LEU A 13 -19.81 -9.59 -19.85
C LEU A 13 -18.72 -8.51 -19.84
N ALA A 14 -18.20 -8.13 -21.00
CA ALA A 14 -17.23 -7.04 -21.13
C ALA A 14 -17.84 -5.70 -20.69
N ALA A 15 -19.08 -5.39 -21.07
CA ALA A 15 -19.80 -4.20 -20.62
C ALA A 15 -20.00 -4.20 -19.11
N THR A 16 -20.33 -5.36 -18.51
CA THR A 16 -20.44 -5.53 -17.05
C THR A 16 -19.11 -5.18 -16.37
N ALA A 17 -17.99 -5.74 -16.85
CA ALA A 17 -16.67 -5.45 -16.31
C ALA A 17 -16.29 -3.96 -16.47
N VAL A 18 -16.56 -3.35 -17.63
CA VAL A 18 -16.30 -1.93 -17.89
C VAL A 18 -17.16 -1.03 -17.00
N VAL A 19 -18.44 -1.37 -16.78
CA VAL A 19 -19.32 -0.62 -15.87
C VAL A 19 -18.80 -0.74 -14.45
N THR A 20 -18.42 -1.93 -13.97
CA THR A 20 -17.80 -2.10 -12.65
C THR A 20 -16.57 -1.22 -12.50
N ILE A 21 -15.61 -1.28 -13.45
CA ILE A 21 -14.38 -0.44 -13.41
C ILE A 21 -14.71 1.05 -13.40
N ARG A 22 -15.71 1.48 -14.20
CA ARG A 22 -16.12 2.89 -14.23
C ARG A 22 -16.75 3.35 -12.92
N ARG A 23 -17.44 2.47 -12.20
CA ARG A 23 -18.02 2.77 -10.88
C ARG A 23 -16.98 2.94 -9.78
N LEU A 24 -15.77 2.40 -9.97
CA LEU A 24 -14.66 2.60 -9.04
C LEU A 24 -14.02 3.99 -9.19
N ARG A 25 -14.23 4.69 -10.31
CA ARG A 25 -13.56 5.97 -10.56
C ARG A 25 -13.99 7.03 -9.55
N PRO A 26 -13.06 7.87 -9.08
CA PRO A 26 -13.39 9.01 -8.24
C PRO A 26 -14.45 9.94 -8.89
N PRO A 27 -15.32 10.57 -8.10
CA PRO A 27 -16.34 11.47 -8.60
C PRO A 27 -15.72 12.80 -9.06
N PRO A 28 -16.44 13.62 -9.85
CA PRO A 28 -16.01 14.98 -10.14
C PRO A 28 -15.84 15.81 -8.85
N PRO A 29 -14.81 16.66 -8.74
CA PRO A 29 -14.58 17.49 -7.57
C PRO A 29 -15.62 18.58 -7.43
N LEU A 30 -15.99 18.90 -6.19
CA LEU A 30 -16.87 20.02 -5.88
C LEU A 30 -16.07 21.33 -5.75
N PRO A 31 -16.64 22.45 -6.24
CA PRO A 31 -15.97 23.77 -6.21
C PRO A 31 -15.95 24.36 -4.79
N ALA A 32 -15.22 25.47 -4.61
CA ALA A 32 -15.03 26.09 -3.31
C ALA A 32 -16.30 26.73 -2.72
N ASP A 33 -17.28 27.03 -3.57
CA ASP A 33 -18.61 27.58 -3.22
C ASP A 33 -19.68 26.49 -3.02
N ALA A 34 -19.30 25.20 -3.05
CA ALA A 34 -20.20 24.11 -2.70
C ALA A 34 -20.80 24.30 -1.30
N ALA A 35 -21.95 23.68 -1.04
CA ALA A 35 -22.69 23.88 0.20
C ALA A 35 -21.83 23.64 1.45
N SER A 36 -22.08 24.42 2.51
CA SER A 36 -21.22 24.40 3.72
C SER A 36 -21.15 23.03 4.39
N ARG A 37 -22.22 22.23 4.31
CA ARG A 37 -22.31 20.88 4.89
C ARG A 37 -21.73 19.78 3.99
N GLU A 38 -21.30 20.11 2.78
CA GLU A 38 -20.68 19.18 1.84
C GLU A 38 -19.15 19.29 1.91
N PHE A 39 -18.47 18.19 1.59
CA PHE A 39 -17.03 18.17 1.40
C PHE A 39 -16.68 18.80 0.05
N SER A 40 -15.77 19.77 0.01
CA SER A 40 -15.23 20.34 -1.23
C SER A 40 -13.75 20.04 -1.39
N ALA A 41 -13.41 19.31 -2.46
CA ALA A 41 -12.02 19.09 -2.83
C ALA A 41 -11.29 20.41 -3.12
N ALA A 42 -11.96 21.42 -3.68
CA ALA A 42 -11.33 22.72 -3.93
C ALA A 42 -10.93 23.44 -2.63
N ARG A 43 -11.77 23.41 -1.58
CA ARG A 43 -11.41 23.97 -0.26
C ARG A 43 -10.30 23.18 0.41
N ALA A 44 -10.37 21.86 0.37
CA ALA A 44 -9.32 21.00 0.91
C ALA A 44 -7.97 21.24 0.20
N ASN A 45 -7.97 21.31 -1.13
CA ASN A 45 -6.74 21.52 -1.92
C ASN A 45 -6.08 22.87 -1.64
N GLU A 46 -6.83 23.89 -1.21
CA GLU A 46 -6.24 25.16 -0.76
C GLU A 46 -5.34 24.97 0.47
N HIS A 47 -5.73 24.09 1.41
CA HIS A 47 -4.87 23.78 2.55
C HIS A 47 -3.57 23.10 2.11
N VAL A 48 -3.65 22.11 1.21
CA VAL A 48 -2.46 21.42 0.66
C VAL A 48 -1.47 22.43 0.06
N ARG A 49 -1.97 23.35 -0.78
CA ARG A 49 -1.14 24.40 -1.40
C ARG A 49 -0.47 25.34 -0.39
N ARG A 50 -1.02 25.48 0.81
CA ARG A 50 -0.48 26.35 1.87
C ARG A 50 0.57 25.65 2.73
N PHE A 51 0.38 24.38 3.07
CA PHE A 51 1.29 23.69 3.98
C PHE A 51 2.31 22.78 3.27
N ALA A 52 1.93 22.01 2.26
CA ALA A 52 2.79 21.05 1.56
C ALA A 52 3.61 21.72 0.43
N ARG A 53 4.26 22.84 0.73
CA ARG A 53 5.04 23.62 -0.26
C ARG A 53 6.48 23.14 -0.42
N ARG A 54 7.01 22.51 0.62
CA ARG A 54 8.38 22.02 0.75
C ARG A 54 8.37 20.75 1.58
N PRO A 55 9.40 19.89 1.46
CA PRO A 55 9.60 18.79 2.37
C PRO A 55 9.59 19.29 3.82
N HIS A 56 8.83 18.61 4.66
CA HIS A 56 8.65 18.90 6.07
C HIS A 56 8.78 17.62 6.91
N PRO A 57 9.95 16.94 6.84
CA PRO A 57 10.21 15.80 7.71
C PRO A 57 10.24 16.21 9.17
N VAL A 58 9.83 15.29 10.04
CA VAL A 58 9.79 15.50 11.50
C VAL A 58 11.09 16.11 12.01
N GLY A 59 10.96 17.12 12.88
CA GLY A 59 12.09 17.84 13.47
C GLY A 59 12.67 18.97 12.61
N SER A 60 12.23 19.12 11.35
CA SER A 60 12.63 20.27 10.52
C SER A 60 11.90 21.56 10.89
N ALA A 61 12.47 22.72 10.52
CA ALA A 61 11.81 24.01 10.71
C ALA A 61 10.49 24.13 9.91
N GLU A 62 10.43 23.51 8.72
CA GLU A 62 9.22 23.50 7.90
C GLU A 62 8.11 22.64 8.55
N HIS A 63 8.48 21.51 9.18
CA HIS A 63 7.56 20.69 9.96
C HIS A 63 6.91 21.46 11.11
N ALA A 64 7.70 22.22 11.89
CA ALA A 64 7.16 23.14 12.90
C ALA A 64 6.20 24.19 12.31
N ARG A 65 6.52 24.77 11.14
CA ARG A 65 5.63 25.72 10.44
C ARG A 65 4.30 25.06 10.04
N VAL A 66 4.36 23.82 9.51
CA VAL A 66 3.16 23.06 9.13
C VAL A 66 2.32 22.76 10.37
N ARG A 67 2.92 22.28 11.46
CA ARG A 67 2.23 22.06 12.74
C ARG A 67 1.51 23.31 13.23
N ASP A 68 2.20 24.44 13.27
CA ASP A 68 1.62 25.70 13.76
C ASP A 68 0.45 26.18 12.88
N TYR A 69 0.57 25.99 11.56
CA TYR A 69 -0.52 26.24 10.62
C TYR A 69 -1.74 25.35 10.91
N LEU A 70 -1.55 24.04 11.05
CA LEU A 70 -2.65 23.09 11.31
C LEU A 70 -3.34 23.36 12.65
N VAL A 71 -2.57 23.64 13.71
CA VAL A 71 -3.11 24.07 15.01
C VAL A 71 -3.97 25.33 14.85
N SER A 72 -3.50 26.31 14.07
CA SER A 72 -4.25 27.55 13.83
C SER A 72 -5.56 27.31 13.05
N GLU A 73 -5.56 26.42 12.06
CA GLU A 73 -6.75 26.05 11.29
C GLU A 73 -7.77 25.31 12.17
N MET A 74 -7.34 24.31 12.95
CA MET A 74 -8.26 23.60 13.85
C MET A 74 -8.91 24.54 14.88
N ARG A 75 -8.14 25.46 15.47
CA ARG A 75 -8.67 26.47 16.40
C ARG A 75 -9.66 27.43 15.72
N ARG A 76 -9.37 27.86 14.50
CA ARG A 76 -10.26 28.73 13.70
C ARG A 76 -11.59 28.05 13.40
N LEU A 77 -11.57 26.73 13.19
CA LEU A 77 -12.76 25.90 13.00
C LEU A 77 -13.55 25.64 14.29
N GLY A 78 -13.05 26.08 15.45
CA GLY A 78 -13.71 25.98 16.75
C GLY A 78 -13.47 24.65 17.48
N LEU A 79 -12.48 23.85 17.07
CA LEU A 79 -12.15 22.60 17.74
C LEU A 79 -11.43 22.88 19.07
N ARG A 80 -11.59 21.98 20.04
CA ARG A 80 -10.74 21.95 21.24
C ARG A 80 -9.39 21.36 20.83
N THR A 81 -8.42 22.23 20.55
CA THR A 81 -7.13 21.85 19.96
C THR A 81 -5.99 21.86 20.96
N GLU A 82 -5.27 20.75 21.04
CA GLU A 82 -4.03 20.58 21.79
C GLU A 82 -2.93 19.96 20.91
N VAL A 83 -1.68 20.11 21.35
CA VAL A 83 -0.53 19.42 20.77
C VAL A 83 -0.03 18.45 21.82
N GLN A 84 -0.05 17.16 21.51
CA GLN A 84 0.55 16.13 22.35
C GLN A 84 2.04 16.05 22.00
N GLU A 85 2.89 16.55 22.90
CA GLU A 85 4.33 16.31 22.86
C GLU A 85 4.66 15.03 23.63
N ALA A 86 5.33 14.09 22.96
CA ALA A 86 5.68 12.79 23.53
C ALA A 86 6.94 12.19 22.89
N VAL A 87 7.40 11.06 23.43
CA VAL A 87 8.42 10.22 22.81
C VAL A 87 7.75 8.96 22.29
N GLY A 88 7.58 8.91 20.96
CA GLY A 88 7.04 7.76 20.27
C GLY A 88 8.08 6.67 20.07
N ARG A 89 7.65 5.41 20.09
CA ARG A 89 8.47 4.24 19.78
C ARG A 89 7.80 3.45 18.67
N SER A 90 8.54 3.14 17.63
CA SER A 90 8.00 2.39 16.51
C SER A 90 7.53 1.00 16.97
N PRO A 91 6.32 0.57 16.58
CA PRO A 91 5.84 -0.79 16.86
C PRO A 91 6.50 -1.85 15.96
N ARG A 92 7.40 -1.47 15.04
CA ARG A 92 8.05 -2.39 14.09
C ARG A 92 9.20 -3.17 14.77
N ASP A 93 9.30 -4.48 14.52
CA ASP A 93 10.28 -5.42 15.11
C ASP A 93 11.74 -5.29 14.57
N ARG A 94 12.23 -4.07 14.32
CA ARG A 94 13.62 -3.81 13.86
C ARG A 94 14.47 -3.23 14.99
N ARG A 95 15.70 -2.76 14.66
CA ARG A 95 16.48 -1.89 15.56
C ARG A 95 15.52 -0.80 16.10
N PRO A 96 15.42 -0.62 17.43
CA PRO A 96 14.48 0.33 18.02
C PRO A 96 14.61 1.71 17.37
N VAL A 97 13.48 2.25 16.89
CA VAL A 97 13.35 3.62 16.43
C VAL A 97 12.44 4.36 17.38
N LEU A 98 12.92 5.48 17.90
CA LEU A 98 12.21 6.38 18.78
C LEU A 98 12.31 7.79 18.23
N GLY A 99 11.53 8.71 18.75
CA GLY A 99 11.66 10.11 18.40
C GLY A 99 10.67 10.97 19.15
N ARG A 100 10.98 12.26 19.21
CA ARG A 100 10.05 13.25 19.73
C ARG A 100 8.98 13.52 18.67
N VAL A 101 7.73 13.52 19.10
CA VAL A 101 6.56 13.68 18.25
C VAL A 101 5.63 14.76 18.78
N PHE A 102 4.95 15.46 17.88
CA PHE A 102 3.99 16.52 18.16
C PHE A 102 2.67 16.24 17.45
N ASN A 103 1.88 15.29 17.97
CA ASN A 103 0.57 15.00 17.40
C ASN A 103 -0.36 16.21 17.62
N ILE A 104 -1.17 16.54 16.62
CA ILE A 104 -2.13 17.64 16.71
C ILE A 104 -3.52 17.04 16.88
N VAL A 105 -4.15 17.32 18.03
CA VAL A 105 -5.41 16.72 18.42
C VAL A 105 -6.47 17.81 18.49
N GLY A 106 -7.56 17.65 17.73
CA GLY A 106 -8.69 18.56 17.70
C GLY A 106 -10.01 17.84 17.97
N VAL A 107 -10.75 18.26 19.00
CA VAL A 107 -11.99 17.59 19.41
C VAL A 107 -13.22 18.44 19.07
N VAL A 108 -14.19 17.82 18.41
CA VAL A 108 -15.59 18.27 18.35
C VAL A 108 -16.38 17.48 19.41
N PRO A 109 -16.84 18.13 20.49
CA PRO A 109 -17.51 17.43 21.57
C PRO A 109 -18.88 16.89 21.13
N GLY A 110 -19.18 15.65 21.52
CA GLY A 110 -20.47 15.03 21.30
C GLY A 110 -21.53 15.52 22.30
N ALA A 111 -22.80 15.39 21.92
CA ALA A 111 -23.93 15.74 22.78
C ALA A 111 -24.23 14.69 23.86
N ALA A 112 -23.96 13.41 23.55
CA ALA A 112 -24.25 12.28 24.43
C ALA A 112 -23.30 11.10 24.11
N PRO A 113 -21.98 11.27 24.36
CA PRO A 113 -20.98 10.34 23.86
C PRO A 113 -21.06 8.97 24.53
N THR A 114 -21.06 7.94 23.69
CA THR A 114 -20.90 6.53 24.08
C THR A 114 -19.50 5.99 23.78
N GLY A 115 -18.70 6.78 23.06
CA GLY A 115 -17.33 6.50 22.66
C GLY A 115 -16.77 7.65 21.82
N ARG A 116 -15.76 7.35 21.00
CA ARG A 116 -15.07 8.34 20.15
C ARG A 116 -14.98 7.87 18.69
N VAL A 117 -15.07 8.81 17.76
CA VAL A 117 -14.67 8.60 16.37
C VAL A 117 -13.35 9.30 16.15
N ILE A 118 -12.27 8.53 15.98
CA ILE A 118 -10.94 9.06 15.72
C ILE A 118 -10.75 9.12 14.21
N VAL A 119 -10.54 10.30 13.65
CA VAL A 119 -10.23 10.51 12.23
C VAL A 119 -8.78 10.94 12.15
N THR A 120 -7.96 10.17 11.45
CA THR A 120 -6.50 10.33 11.49
C THR A 120 -5.85 10.26 10.11
N ALA A 121 -4.78 11.03 9.97
CA ALA A 121 -3.92 11.21 8.80
C ALA A 121 -2.58 11.78 9.29
N HIS A 122 -1.44 11.42 8.70
CA HIS A 122 -0.14 11.93 9.16
C HIS A 122 0.23 13.24 8.46
N TYR A 123 0.91 14.14 9.18
CA TYR A 123 1.28 15.46 8.65
C TYR A 123 2.77 15.65 8.40
N ASP A 124 3.63 14.69 8.76
CA ASP A 124 5.03 14.70 8.37
C ASP A 124 5.19 14.24 6.91
N SER A 125 6.26 14.70 6.25
CA SER A 125 6.63 14.22 4.91
C SER A 125 8.00 13.55 4.93
N VAL A 126 8.32 12.79 3.88
CA VAL A 126 9.71 12.39 3.65
C VAL A 126 10.63 13.58 3.31
N PRO A 127 11.96 13.46 3.53
CA PRO A 127 12.92 14.49 3.13
C PRO A 127 13.02 14.76 1.62
N SER A 128 12.62 13.79 0.77
CA SER A 128 12.75 13.87 -0.68
C SER A 128 11.61 14.61 -1.38
N GLY A 129 10.48 14.84 -0.70
CA GLY A 129 9.25 15.31 -1.33
C GLY A 129 8.38 16.20 -0.43
N PRO A 130 7.59 17.13 -0.99
CA PRO A 130 6.69 17.99 -0.21
C PRO A 130 5.55 17.30 0.52
N GLY A 131 5.20 16.04 0.21
CA GLY A 131 4.13 15.30 0.90
C GLY A 131 2.72 15.82 0.58
N ALA A 132 2.48 16.31 -0.64
CA ALA A 132 1.19 16.93 -0.97
C ALA A 132 0.05 15.91 -1.04
N SER A 133 0.32 14.74 -1.60
CA SER A 133 -0.57 13.59 -1.58
C SER A 133 -0.34 12.74 -0.35
N ASP A 134 0.91 12.56 0.08
CA ASP A 134 1.36 11.64 1.14
C ASP A 134 1.88 12.40 2.38
N ASP A 135 1.05 12.65 3.40
CA ASP A 135 -0.42 12.50 3.42
C ASP A 135 -1.15 13.86 3.53
N GLY A 136 -0.65 14.84 2.76
CA GLY A 136 -1.23 16.17 2.73
C GLY A 136 -2.71 16.20 2.32
N THR A 137 -3.17 15.29 1.45
CA THR A 137 -4.58 15.18 1.07
C THR A 137 -5.43 14.62 2.21
N GLY A 138 -4.93 13.64 2.98
CA GLY A 138 -5.57 13.13 4.18
C GLY A 138 -5.78 14.22 5.24
N VAL A 139 -4.72 14.99 5.54
CA VAL A 139 -4.77 16.11 6.50
C VAL A 139 -5.69 17.24 6.01
N ALA A 140 -5.64 17.58 4.73
CA ALA A 140 -6.53 18.59 4.17
C ALA A 140 -8.00 18.15 4.19
N ALA A 141 -8.27 16.87 3.91
CA ALA A 141 -9.61 16.33 3.99
C ALA A 141 -10.12 16.26 5.43
N LEU A 142 -9.23 16.02 6.39
CA LEU A 142 -9.51 16.10 7.82
C LEU A 142 -9.99 17.52 8.21
N LEU A 143 -9.30 18.57 7.76
CA LEU A 143 -9.68 19.96 8.03
C LEU A 143 -11.03 20.34 7.39
N GLU A 144 -11.25 19.97 6.13
CA GLU A 144 -12.51 20.25 5.43
C GLU A 144 -13.68 19.42 6.01
N THR A 145 -13.43 18.19 6.47
CA THR A 145 -14.40 17.37 7.21
C THR A 145 -14.78 18.03 8.53
N ALA A 146 -13.79 18.51 9.29
CA ALA A 146 -14.03 19.26 10.53
C ALA A 146 -14.87 20.52 10.26
N ARG A 147 -14.53 21.31 9.23
CA ARG A 147 -15.31 22.48 8.81
C ARG A 147 -16.75 22.14 8.44
N ALA A 148 -16.97 21.07 7.67
CA ALA A 148 -18.30 20.64 7.28
C ALA A 148 -19.12 20.14 8.48
N LEU A 149 -18.48 19.48 9.45
CA LEU A 149 -19.11 19.01 10.69
C LEU A 149 -19.49 20.17 11.61
N THR A 150 -18.59 21.13 11.85
CA THR A 150 -18.87 22.28 12.73
C THR A 150 -19.83 23.31 12.12
N SER A 151 -20.07 23.22 10.81
CA SER A 151 -21.13 24.00 10.15
C SER A 151 -22.54 23.42 10.35
N ASP A 152 -22.67 22.20 10.87
CA ASP A 152 -23.97 21.61 11.22
C ASP A 152 -24.40 22.15 12.60
N PRO A 153 -25.63 22.67 12.74
CA PRO A 153 -26.16 23.09 14.05
C PRO A 153 -26.39 21.91 15.01
N THR A 154 -26.44 20.68 14.50
CA THR A 154 -26.65 19.48 15.32
C THR A 154 -25.29 18.88 15.67
N PRO A 155 -24.85 18.95 16.94
CA PRO A 155 -23.62 18.28 17.36
C PRO A 155 -23.76 16.76 17.19
N PRO A 156 -22.67 16.04 16.89
CA PRO A 156 -22.71 14.59 16.79
C PRO A 156 -23.07 13.97 18.15
N ARG A 157 -23.58 12.73 18.16
CA ARG A 157 -23.79 12.01 19.43
C ARG A 157 -22.46 11.78 20.17
N ASN A 158 -21.45 11.24 19.48
CA ASN A 158 -20.12 10.93 20.02
C ASN A 158 -19.12 12.05 19.79
N ASP A 159 -18.06 12.06 20.61
CA ASP A 159 -16.91 12.90 20.35
C ASP A 159 -16.25 12.52 19.02
N VAL A 160 -15.99 13.51 18.18
CA VAL A 160 -15.16 13.34 16.98
C VAL A 160 -13.79 13.93 17.27
N VAL A 161 -12.77 13.08 17.22
CA VAL A 161 -11.38 13.41 17.53
C VAL A 161 -10.60 13.38 16.22
N PHE A 162 -10.18 14.55 15.76
CA PHE A 162 -9.28 14.69 14.63
C PHE A 162 -7.84 14.63 15.12
N VAL A 163 -7.05 13.69 14.61
CA VAL A 163 -5.64 13.51 15.00
C VAL A 163 -4.79 13.64 13.74
N ALA A 164 -3.99 14.70 13.66
CA ALA A 164 -2.89 14.74 12.70
C ALA A 164 -1.66 14.14 13.39
N THR A 165 -1.35 12.89 13.04
CA THR A 165 -0.25 12.12 13.61
C THR A 165 1.10 12.61 13.08
N ASP A 166 2.12 12.53 13.91
CA ASP A 166 3.49 12.92 13.56
C ASP A 166 4.38 11.70 13.33
N ALA A 167 5.42 11.86 12.53
CA ALA A 167 6.47 10.87 12.33
C ALA A 167 5.98 9.47 11.92
N GLU A 168 4.99 9.39 11.02
CA GLU A 168 4.56 8.14 10.38
C GLU A 168 5.74 7.56 9.59
N GLU A 169 6.41 8.42 8.81
CA GLU A 169 7.48 8.06 7.87
C GLU A 169 8.72 7.53 8.60
N ALA A 170 8.90 7.97 9.84
CA ALA A 170 9.93 7.50 10.75
C ALA A 170 9.57 6.16 11.45
N GLY A 171 8.36 5.66 11.26
CA GLY A 171 7.88 4.38 11.75
C GLY A 171 6.73 4.46 12.74
N LEU A 172 5.68 5.24 12.43
CA LEU A 172 4.42 5.33 13.18
C LEU A 172 4.58 5.89 14.60
N LEU A 173 5.59 6.75 14.82
CA LEU A 173 5.97 7.15 16.18
C LEU A 173 4.85 7.93 16.86
N GLY A 174 4.19 8.83 16.13
CA GLY A 174 3.09 9.65 16.64
C GLY A 174 1.87 8.82 16.98
N ALA A 175 1.42 7.93 16.10
CA ALA A 175 0.28 7.05 16.39
C ALA A 175 0.55 6.15 17.60
N ALA A 176 1.77 5.57 17.72
CA ALA A 176 2.15 4.79 18.89
C ALA A 176 2.12 5.61 20.19
N ALA A 177 2.67 6.83 20.18
CA ALA A 177 2.62 7.72 21.34
C ALA A 177 1.18 8.12 21.72
N PHE A 178 0.32 8.37 20.72
CA PHE A 178 -1.09 8.68 20.94
C PHE A 178 -1.81 7.51 21.61
N THR A 179 -1.62 6.29 21.10
CA THR A 179 -2.28 5.10 21.64
C THR A 179 -1.78 4.71 23.02
N ASP A 180 -0.49 4.89 23.29
CA ASP A 180 0.14 4.50 24.56
C ASP A 180 -0.18 5.47 25.71
N GLU A 181 -0.31 6.76 25.42
CA GLU A 181 -0.31 7.81 26.47
C GLU A 181 -1.59 8.66 26.47
N HIS A 182 -2.26 8.85 25.33
CA HIS A 182 -3.32 9.86 25.22
C HIS A 182 -4.65 9.36 25.81
N PRO A 183 -5.31 10.13 26.70
CA PRO A 183 -6.60 9.72 27.28
C PRO A 183 -7.71 9.49 26.25
N LEU A 184 -7.68 10.21 25.12
CA LEU A 184 -8.65 10.03 24.02
C LEU A 184 -8.47 8.72 23.24
N ALA A 185 -7.33 8.03 23.38
CA ALA A 185 -7.14 6.70 22.83
C ALA A 185 -7.76 5.58 23.71
N GLN A 186 -8.25 5.92 24.90
CA GLN A 186 -8.80 4.96 25.85
C GLN A 186 -10.33 4.81 25.70
N GLY A 187 -10.83 3.60 25.95
CA GLY A 187 -12.25 3.27 25.91
C GLY A 187 -12.79 3.01 24.48
N PRO A 188 -14.13 2.95 24.31
CA PRO A 188 -14.73 2.62 23.03
C PRO A 188 -14.41 3.67 21.96
N ALA A 189 -13.74 3.26 20.88
CA ALA A 189 -13.45 4.13 19.75
C ALA A 189 -13.48 3.39 18.41
N ILE A 190 -13.85 4.12 17.36
CA ILE A 190 -13.68 3.70 15.96
C ILE A 190 -12.66 4.62 15.30
N VAL A 191 -11.65 4.04 14.68
CA VAL A 191 -10.57 4.76 13.99
C VAL A 191 -10.80 4.73 12.47
N LEU A 192 -10.76 5.91 11.85
CA LEU A 192 -10.79 6.10 10.40
C LEU A 192 -9.43 6.65 9.98
N ASN A 193 -8.56 5.79 9.46
CA ASN A 193 -7.22 6.16 8.98
C ASN A 193 -7.22 6.37 7.46
N TRP A 194 -6.49 7.40 7.02
CA TRP A 194 -6.34 7.77 5.62
C TRP A 194 -4.86 7.93 5.28
N ASP A 195 -4.48 7.55 4.06
CA ASP A 195 -3.09 7.48 3.60
C ASP A 195 -3.04 7.49 2.05
N ALA A 196 -1.90 7.81 1.45
CA ALA A 196 -1.70 7.81 0.01
C ALA A 196 -0.31 7.27 -0.42
N ARG A 197 -0.30 6.21 -1.24
CA ARG A 197 0.92 5.69 -1.90
C ARG A 197 0.96 5.96 -3.40
N GLY A 198 0.36 7.06 -3.80
CA GLY A 198 0.24 7.56 -5.17
C GLY A 198 -0.38 8.95 -5.14
N ASN A 199 -0.70 9.52 -6.30
CA ASN A 199 -1.26 10.88 -6.39
C ASN A 199 -2.70 10.93 -6.94
N ARG A 200 -3.28 9.78 -7.30
CA ARG A 200 -4.61 9.68 -7.91
C ARG A 200 -5.23 8.30 -7.79
N GLY A 201 -6.41 8.14 -8.38
CA GLY A 201 -7.12 6.87 -8.53
C GLY A 201 -8.18 6.63 -7.45
N PRO A 202 -8.85 5.47 -7.48
CA PRO A 202 -9.86 5.11 -6.49
C PRO A 202 -9.28 5.09 -5.07
N VAL A 203 -10.03 5.61 -4.10
CA VAL A 203 -9.72 5.52 -2.67
C VAL A 203 -10.26 4.21 -2.12
N LEU A 204 -9.39 3.22 -1.93
CA LEU A 204 -9.74 1.88 -1.50
C LEU A 204 -9.70 1.78 0.01
N MET A 205 -10.75 1.26 0.63
CA MET A 205 -10.62 0.71 1.98
C MET A 205 -9.91 -0.64 1.86
N PHE A 206 -8.65 -0.69 2.30
CA PHE A 206 -7.76 -1.83 2.09
C PHE A 206 -7.45 -2.62 3.36
N ARG A 207 -7.89 -2.17 4.54
CA ARG A 207 -7.69 -2.90 5.81
C ARG A 207 -8.76 -2.53 6.84
N THR A 208 -9.10 -3.49 7.71
CA THR A 208 -10.01 -3.30 8.85
C THR A 208 -9.49 -4.06 10.07
N SER A 209 -9.91 -3.67 11.28
CA SER A 209 -9.87 -4.54 12.46
C SER A 209 -10.70 -5.82 12.25
N GLN A 210 -10.58 -6.80 13.15
CA GLN A 210 -11.39 -8.01 13.16
C GLN A 210 -11.98 -8.24 14.55
N PRO A 211 -13.26 -8.63 14.69
CA PRO A 211 -14.29 -8.79 13.64
C PRO A 211 -14.65 -7.45 12.96
N ASN A 212 -15.26 -7.49 11.77
CA ASN A 212 -15.43 -6.28 10.93
C ASN A 212 -16.85 -6.01 10.44
N ALA A 213 -17.86 -6.77 10.90
CA ALA A 213 -19.22 -6.65 10.39
C ALA A 213 -19.81 -5.26 10.58
N ARG A 214 -19.65 -4.66 11.76
CA ARG A 214 -20.14 -3.29 12.04
C ARG A 214 -19.49 -2.26 11.13
N LEU A 215 -18.17 -2.32 10.99
CA LEU A 215 -17.37 -1.43 10.14
C LEU A 215 -17.81 -1.52 8.68
N VAL A 216 -17.82 -2.73 8.12
CA VAL A 216 -18.15 -2.96 6.71
C VAL A 216 -19.60 -2.61 6.40
N ARG A 217 -20.57 -2.95 7.28
CA ARG A 217 -21.97 -2.58 7.07
C ARG A 217 -22.17 -1.07 7.13
N THR A 218 -21.43 -0.37 7.98
CA THR A 218 -21.50 1.10 8.06
C THR A 218 -20.87 1.74 6.84
N PHE A 219 -19.72 1.24 6.40
CA PHE A 219 -19.06 1.67 5.17
C PHE A 219 -19.94 1.47 3.94
N ALA A 220 -20.50 0.26 3.76
CA ALA A 220 -21.37 -0.08 2.65
C ALA A 220 -22.65 0.79 2.57
N ARG A 221 -23.19 1.21 3.72
CA ARG A 221 -24.42 2.00 3.80
C ARG A 221 -24.20 3.50 3.70
N SER A 222 -23.07 4.00 4.19
CA SER A 222 -22.89 5.43 4.46
C SER A 222 -21.89 6.10 3.53
N ALA A 223 -20.85 5.38 3.06
CA ALA A 223 -19.90 5.95 2.13
C ALA A 223 -20.58 6.22 0.77
N PRO A 224 -20.55 7.46 0.24
CA PRO A 224 -21.18 7.78 -1.05
C PRO A 224 -20.47 7.12 -2.24
N TYR A 225 -19.16 6.87 -2.12
CA TYR A 225 -18.33 6.30 -3.18
C TYR A 225 -17.48 5.13 -2.65
N PRO A 226 -18.11 4.03 -2.19
CA PRO A 226 -17.39 2.94 -1.53
C PRO A 226 -16.54 2.17 -2.54
N VAL A 227 -15.26 1.96 -2.24
CA VAL A 227 -14.37 1.05 -2.97
C VAL A 227 -13.66 0.17 -1.96
N ALA A 228 -13.87 -1.15 -2.04
CA ALA A 228 -13.41 -2.12 -1.06
C ALA A 228 -13.49 -3.56 -1.59
N ASP A 229 -12.46 -4.35 -1.29
CA ASP A 229 -12.43 -5.80 -1.55
C ASP A 229 -11.80 -6.55 -0.37
N SER A 230 -12.49 -7.57 0.17
CA SER A 230 -12.00 -8.32 1.33
C SER A 230 -10.79 -9.20 1.03
N GLY A 231 -10.54 -9.50 -0.25
CA GLY A 231 -9.34 -10.17 -0.70
C GLY A 231 -8.12 -9.25 -0.68
N ILE A 232 -8.29 -7.96 -0.97
CA ILE A 232 -7.23 -6.95 -0.77
C ILE A 232 -6.92 -6.82 0.73
N ALA A 233 -7.94 -6.74 1.59
CA ALA A 233 -7.75 -6.67 3.03
C ALA A 233 -7.04 -7.89 3.62
N ASP A 234 -7.36 -9.09 3.14
CA ASP A 234 -6.66 -10.32 3.50
C ASP A 234 -5.18 -10.32 3.05
N ILE A 235 -4.87 -9.75 1.90
CA ILE A 235 -3.48 -9.62 1.41
C ILE A 235 -2.73 -8.59 2.27
N ALA A 236 -3.33 -7.43 2.52
CA ALA A 236 -2.75 -6.36 3.33
C ALA A 236 -2.43 -6.83 4.75
N ALA A 237 -3.28 -7.67 5.35
CA ALA A 237 -3.04 -8.25 6.67
C ALA A 237 -1.86 -9.25 6.75
N ARG A 238 -1.30 -9.68 5.61
CA ARG A 238 -0.22 -10.69 5.53
C ARG A 238 1.08 -10.16 4.96
N VAL A 239 1.05 -8.98 4.35
CA VAL A 239 2.23 -8.29 3.82
C VAL A 239 2.61 -7.21 4.83
N PRO A 240 3.91 -7.03 5.14
CA PRO A 240 4.35 -5.92 5.98
C PRO A 240 4.07 -4.59 5.26
N ASN A 241 2.89 -4.03 5.51
CA ASN A 241 2.40 -2.76 5.01
C ASN A 241 1.69 -2.07 6.17
N ASP A 242 2.41 -1.21 6.85
CA ASP A 242 1.90 -0.45 7.98
C ASP A 242 1.49 0.95 7.55
N THR A 243 0.53 1.47 8.29
CA THR A 243 0.10 2.87 8.36
C THR A 243 -0.17 3.15 9.83
N ASP A 244 -0.50 4.37 10.21
CA ASP A 244 -0.82 4.70 11.60
C ASP A 244 -1.90 3.79 12.21
N LEU A 245 -2.85 3.28 11.42
CA LEU A 245 -3.85 2.32 11.90
C LEU A 245 -3.21 1.09 12.58
N SER A 246 -2.01 0.66 12.17
CA SER A 246 -1.31 -0.47 12.81
C SER A 246 -1.11 -0.25 14.32
N ALA A 247 -0.78 0.98 14.76
CA ALA A 247 -0.63 1.29 16.18
C ALA A 247 -1.98 1.22 16.92
N PHE A 248 -3.04 1.77 16.33
CA PHE A 248 -4.39 1.72 16.89
C PHE A 248 -4.91 0.27 17.02
N LEU A 249 -4.68 -0.58 16.01
CA LEU A 249 -5.04 -2.00 16.07
C LEU A 249 -4.25 -2.76 17.13
N ALA A 250 -2.95 -2.45 17.28
CA ALA A 250 -2.11 -3.04 18.32
C ALA A 250 -2.59 -2.65 19.73
N ALA A 251 -3.15 -1.44 19.89
CA ALA A 251 -3.80 -0.97 21.11
C ALA A 251 -5.23 -1.55 21.32
N GLY A 252 -5.71 -2.41 20.42
CA GLY A 252 -7.01 -3.07 20.52
C GLY A 252 -8.21 -2.23 20.05
N LEU A 253 -7.97 -1.11 19.36
CA LEU A 253 -9.03 -0.26 18.83
C LEU A 253 -9.56 -0.80 17.50
N ALA A 254 -10.86 -0.65 17.27
CA ALA A 254 -11.48 -1.01 16.00
C ALA A 254 -11.31 0.11 14.98
N GLY A 255 -11.11 -0.23 13.71
CA GLY A 255 -10.91 0.81 12.70
C GLY A 255 -10.76 0.30 11.28
N LEU A 256 -10.68 1.24 10.36
CA LEU A 256 -10.57 1.01 8.93
C LEU A 256 -9.55 1.93 8.29
N ASP A 257 -8.85 1.38 7.31
CA ASP A 257 -7.72 1.98 6.60
C ASP A 257 -8.11 2.21 5.16
N SER A 258 -7.97 3.44 4.69
CA SER A 258 -8.34 3.82 3.34
C SER A 258 -7.24 4.61 2.66
N GLY A 259 -7.00 4.34 1.38
CA GLY A 259 -5.96 5.04 0.64
C GLY A 259 -5.95 4.72 -0.83
N TYR A 260 -5.09 5.39 -1.58
CA TYR A 260 -4.96 5.21 -3.02
C TYR A 260 -3.49 5.07 -3.43
N ILE A 261 -3.28 4.29 -4.50
CA ILE A 261 -1.94 3.84 -4.90
C ILE A 261 -1.63 4.11 -6.38
N THR A 262 -2.56 4.71 -7.13
CA THR A 262 -2.31 5.00 -8.55
C THR A 262 -1.40 6.21 -8.68
N GLY A 263 -0.42 6.12 -9.57
CA GLY A 263 0.63 7.13 -9.69
C GLY A 263 1.78 6.93 -8.69
N ALA A 264 2.10 5.69 -8.34
CA ALA A 264 3.20 5.36 -7.44
C ALA A 264 4.57 6.02 -7.74
N PRO A 265 4.96 6.40 -8.98
CA PRO A 265 6.21 7.15 -9.18
C PRO A 265 6.24 8.54 -8.51
N TYR A 266 5.07 9.11 -8.19
CA TYR A 266 4.96 10.36 -7.44
C TYR A 266 5.22 10.17 -5.94
N PHE A 267 4.94 8.98 -5.38
CA PHE A 267 5.11 8.66 -3.96
C PHE A 267 6.58 8.76 -3.51
N HIS A 268 6.82 9.44 -2.38
CA HIS A 268 8.15 9.78 -1.84
C HIS A 268 9.05 10.55 -2.84
N SER A 269 8.48 11.32 -3.76
CA SER A 269 9.22 12.04 -4.79
C SER A 269 9.08 13.56 -4.64
N PRO A 270 9.97 14.37 -5.23
CA PRO A 270 9.79 15.82 -5.28
C PRO A 270 8.56 16.25 -6.09
N LEU A 271 7.99 15.34 -6.90
CA LEU A 271 6.74 15.56 -7.63
C LEU A 271 5.50 15.24 -6.79
N ASP A 272 5.65 14.79 -5.55
CA ASP A 272 4.54 14.78 -4.60
C ASP A 272 4.27 16.20 -4.07
N ASP A 273 3.91 17.08 -4.99
CA ASP A 273 3.72 18.51 -4.79
C ASP A 273 2.27 18.93 -5.07
N PRO A 274 1.84 20.12 -4.60
CA PRO A 274 0.44 20.54 -4.72
C PRO A 274 -0.07 20.65 -6.16
N GLY A 275 0.81 20.75 -7.16
CA GLY A 275 0.45 20.78 -8.58
C GLY A 275 0.03 19.42 -9.13
N HIS A 276 0.35 18.32 -8.44
CA HIS A 276 0.08 16.95 -8.88
C HIS A 276 -1.03 16.23 -8.08
N VAL A 277 -1.73 16.95 -7.19
CA VAL A 277 -2.89 16.44 -6.46
C VAL A 277 -4.09 16.26 -7.41
N ASP A 278 -4.63 15.05 -7.47
CA ASP A 278 -5.86 14.76 -8.23
C ASP A 278 -7.11 15.10 -7.40
N GLU A 279 -7.76 16.22 -7.75
CA GLU A 279 -8.96 16.69 -7.04
C GLU A 279 -10.15 15.69 -7.06
N PRO A 280 -10.42 14.93 -8.13
CA PRO A 280 -11.40 13.84 -8.08
C PRO A 280 -11.11 12.81 -6.98
N THR A 281 -9.86 12.35 -6.85
CA THR A 281 -9.43 11.45 -5.77
C THR A 281 -9.63 12.10 -4.39
N LEU A 282 -9.20 13.35 -4.21
CA LEU A 282 -9.41 14.10 -2.97
C LEU A 282 -10.91 14.25 -2.64
N GLN A 283 -11.76 14.45 -3.65
CA GLN A 283 -13.21 14.51 -3.47
C GLN A 283 -13.75 13.17 -2.98
N GLN A 284 -13.30 12.04 -3.54
CA GLN A 284 -13.72 10.72 -3.08
C GLN A 284 -13.31 10.49 -1.62
N LEU A 285 -12.03 10.78 -1.30
CA LEU A 285 -11.44 10.63 0.01
C LEU A 285 -12.26 11.38 1.05
N GLY A 286 -12.43 12.68 0.85
CA GLY A 286 -13.13 13.54 1.80
C GLY A 286 -14.64 13.30 1.89
N SER A 287 -15.29 12.96 0.77
CA SER A 287 -16.73 12.63 0.80
C SER A 287 -16.99 11.36 1.61
N ASN A 288 -16.14 10.34 1.46
CA ASN A 288 -16.22 9.13 2.27
C ASN A 288 -15.84 9.41 3.73
N MET A 289 -14.78 10.18 3.99
CA MET A 289 -14.36 10.58 5.34
C MET A 289 -15.49 11.29 6.09
N LEU A 290 -16.10 12.33 5.49
CA LEU A 290 -17.20 13.08 6.10
C LEU A 290 -18.41 12.19 6.37
N ALA A 291 -18.79 11.34 5.42
CA ALA A 291 -19.95 10.47 5.58
C ALA A 291 -19.76 9.41 6.66
N LEU A 292 -18.57 8.80 6.75
CA LEU A 292 -18.23 7.83 7.79
C LEU A 292 -18.12 8.49 9.15
N THR A 293 -17.51 9.68 9.22
CA THR A 293 -17.40 10.47 10.46
C THR A 293 -18.79 10.76 11.02
N ARG A 294 -19.73 11.21 10.18
CA ARG A 294 -21.13 11.41 10.60
C ARG A 294 -21.81 10.10 11.01
N ALA A 295 -21.65 9.04 10.23
CA ALA A 295 -22.31 7.76 10.51
C ALA A 295 -21.88 7.15 11.86
N PHE A 296 -20.57 7.11 12.13
CA PHE A 296 -20.07 6.66 13.42
C PHE A 296 -20.30 7.69 14.53
N GLY A 297 -20.29 8.98 14.20
CA GLY A 297 -20.62 10.06 15.12
C GLY A 297 -21.99 9.90 15.75
N GLU A 298 -22.97 9.37 15.00
CA GLU A 298 -24.34 9.11 15.47
C GLU A 298 -24.56 7.70 16.06
N SER A 299 -23.60 6.79 15.92
CA SER A 299 -23.75 5.39 16.32
C SER A 299 -23.64 5.18 17.84
N ASP A 300 -24.16 4.09 18.38
CA ASP A 300 -23.87 3.69 19.77
C ASP A 300 -22.57 2.91 19.86
N LEU A 301 -21.47 3.56 20.23
CA LEU A 301 -20.13 2.95 20.24
C LEU A 301 -19.91 2.05 21.47
N SER A 302 -20.82 2.03 22.44
CA SER A 302 -20.74 1.14 23.60
C SER A 302 -21.19 -0.29 23.29
N GLU A 303 -21.97 -0.48 22.21
CA GLU A 303 -22.39 -1.81 21.78
C GLU A 303 -21.18 -2.63 21.28
N PRO A 304 -21.04 -3.89 21.73
CA PRO A 304 -19.97 -4.75 21.27
C PRO A 304 -20.11 -5.01 19.77
N ASP A 305 -18.97 -5.11 19.08
CA ASP A 305 -18.97 -5.49 17.68
C ASP A 305 -19.63 -6.85 17.46
N ASP A 306 -20.45 -6.96 16.41
CA ASP A 306 -20.92 -8.24 15.91
C ASP A 306 -19.69 -9.12 15.62
N ALA A 307 -19.59 -10.27 16.29
CA ALA A 307 -18.46 -11.21 16.21
C ALA A 307 -18.25 -11.81 14.81
N GLU A 308 -19.06 -11.39 13.84
CA GLU A 308 -19.01 -11.79 12.45
C GLU A 308 -17.94 -11.05 11.64
N ARG A 309 -17.22 -11.83 10.82
CA ARG A 309 -16.38 -11.33 9.73
C ARG A 309 -17.17 -11.33 8.42
N LEU A 310 -17.08 -10.28 7.63
CA LEU A 310 -17.73 -10.16 6.34
C LEU A 310 -16.73 -10.32 5.18
N VAL A 311 -17.20 -10.97 4.12
CA VAL A 311 -16.61 -10.95 2.77
C VAL A 311 -17.33 -9.87 1.98
N TYR A 312 -16.61 -9.04 1.23
CA TYR A 312 -17.19 -7.90 0.52
C TYR A 312 -16.44 -7.54 -0.76
N PHE A 313 -17.16 -7.00 -1.74
CA PHE A 313 -16.61 -6.56 -3.03
C PHE A 313 -17.58 -5.62 -3.76
N ASN A 314 -17.05 -4.75 -4.62
CA ASN A 314 -17.85 -3.81 -5.41
C ASN A 314 -18.69 -4.48 -6.50
N THR A 315 -19.88 -3.93 -6.75
CA THR A 315 -20.80 -4.39 -7.81
C THR A 315 -20.96 -3.36 -8.94
N PRO A 316 -21.51 -3.74 -10.11
CA PRO A 316 -21.77 -2.79 -11.21
C PRO A 316 -22.72 -1.63 -10.85
N SER A 317 -23.46 -1.75 -9.75
CA SER A 317 -24.33 -0.68 -9.25
C SER A 317 -23.57 0.43 -8.53
N GLY A 318 -22.31 0.18 -8.12
CA GLY A 318 -21.56 1.02 -7.18
C GLY A 318 -21.73 0.60 -5.72
N ALA A 319 -22.70 -0.25 -5.40
CA ALA A 319 -22.89 -0.77 -4.05
C ALA A 319 -21.82 -1.82 -3.68
N LEU A 320 -21.53 -1.90 -2.38
CA LEU A 320 -20.65 -2.89 -1.77
C LEU A 320 -21.46 -4.13 -1.35
N ALA A 321 -21.39 -5.20 -2.15
CA ALA A 321 -21.98 -6.48 -1.77
C ALA A 321 -21.18 -7.08 -0.62
N HIS A 322 -21.88 -7.68 0.36
CA HIS A 322 -21.23 -8.31 1.50
C HIS A 322 -22.04 -9.50 2.04
N TYR A 323 -21.35 -10.50 2.58
CA TYR A 323 -21.96 -11.67 3.22
C TYR A 323 -21.07 -12.23 4.34
N PRO A 324 -21.62 -12.98 5.30
CA PRO A 324 -20.85 -13.59 6.39
C PRO A 324 -19.76 -14.54 5.90
N ALA A 325 -18.54 -14.43 6.44
CA ALA A 325 -17.41 -15.29 6.09
C ALA A 325 -17.70 -16.77 6.36
N ARG A 326 -18.58 -17.11 7.31
CA ARG A 326 -19.06 -18.49 7.52
C ARG A 326 -19.76 -19.10 6.30
N ALA A 327 -20.27 -18.29 5.38
CA ALA A 327 -20.87 -18.77 4.12
C ALA A 327 -19.81 -19.17 3.07
N ALA A 328 -18.53 -18.82 3.26
CA ALA A 328 -17.45 -19.17 2.33
C ALA A 328 -17.35 -20.69 2.11
N ILE A 329 -17.36 -21.48 3.19
CA ILE A 329 -17.27 -22.95 3.11
C ILE A 329 -18.49 -23.55 2.40
N PRO A 330 -19.75 -23.26 2.77
CA PRO A 330 -20.92 -23.71 2.02
C PRO A 330 -20.90 -23.33 0.53
N LEU A 331 -20.54 -22.09 0.20
CA LEU A 331 -20.47 -21.62 -1.19
C LEU A 331 -19.39 -22.37 -1.99
N ALA A 332 -18.22 -22.60 -1.39
CA ALA A 332 -17.17 -23.39 -2.02
C ALA A 332 -17.55 -24.87 -2.17
N ALA A 333 -18.20 -25.46 -1.17
CA ALA A 333 -18.70 -26.83 -1.22
C ALA A 333 -19.76 -27.01 -2.32
N LEU A 334 -20.66 -26.05 -2.50
CA LEU A 334 -21.60 -26.02 -3.62
C LEU A 334 -20.88 -25.92 -4.96
N GLY A 335 -19.82 -25.11 -5.04
CA GLY A 335 -18.99 -25.00 -6.25
C GLY A 335 -18.32 -26.33 -6.59
N LEU A 336 -17.71 -26.99 -5.60
CA LEU A 336 -17.09 -28.30 -5.75
C LEU A 336 -18.10 -29.38 -6.16
N ALA A 337 -19.28 -29.40 -5.55
CA ALA A 337 -20.35 -30.33 -5.89
C ALA A 337 -20.87 -30.09 -7.32
N ALA A 338 -21.07 -28.83 -7.72
CA ALA A 338 -21.51 -28.48 -9.07
C ALA A 338 -20.46 -28.85 -10.13
N THR A 339 -19.18 -28.58 -9.87
CA THR A 339 -18.07 -28.97 -10.77
C THR A 339 -17.98 -30.50 -10.88
N THR A 340 -18.11 -31.23 -9.77
CA THR A 340 -18.12 -32.69 -9.76
C THR A 340 -19.31 -33.25 -10.56
N ALA A 341 -20.51 -32.72 -10.32
CA ALA A 341 -21.72 -33.10 -11.04
C ALA A 341 -21.59 -32.83 -12.55
N LEU A 342 -20.99 -31.70 -12.94
CA LEU A 342 -20.73 -31.35 -14.33
C LEU A 342 -19.78 -32.36 -15.00
N VAL A 343 -18.69 -32.74 -14.33
CA VAL A 343 -17.73 -33.75 -14.85
C VAL A 343 -18.42 -35.11 -15.01
N VAL A 344 -19.17 -35.57 -14.00
CA VAL A 344 -19.88 -36.86 -14.04
C VAL A 344 -20.96 -36.87 -15.11
N ALA A 345 -21.79 -35.83 -15.19
CA ALA A 345 -22.86 -35.72 -16.18
C ALA A 345 -22.29 -35.60 -17.60
N GLY A 346 -21.25 -34.79 -17.79
CA GLY A 346 -20.55 -34.65 -19.07
C GLY A 346 -19.92 -35.97 -19.54
N HIS A 347 -19.37 -36.76 -18.61
CA HIS A 347 -18.84 -38.09 -18.91
C HIS A 347 -19.95 -39.09 -19.29
N ARG A 348 -21.01 -39.18 -18.47
CA ARG A 348 -22.13 -40.10 -18.71
C ARG A 348 -22.87 -39.82 -20.01
N ARG A 349 -22.95 -38.56 -20.44
CA ARG A 349 -23.59 -38.14 -21.70
C ARG A 349 -22.64 -38.18 -22.90
N GLY A 350 -21.39 -38.61 -22.73
CA GLY A 350 -20.40 -38.71 -23.81
C GLY A 350 -19.90 -37.36 -24.34
N VAL A 351 -20.21 -36.24 -23.66
CA VAL A 351 -19.77 -34.89 -24.03
C VAL A 351 -18.28 -34.70 -23.73
N VAL A 352 -17.81 -35.28 -22.63
CA VAL A 352 -16.40 -35.22 -22.21
C VAL A 352 -15.87 -36.62 -21.93
N ARG A 353 -14.79 -37.01 -22.60
CA ARG A 353 -14.05 -38.25 -22.26
C ARG A 353 -13.24 -38.02 -20.99
N PHE A 354 -13.27 -38.96 -20.05
CA PHE A 354 -12.59 -38.80 -18.75
C PHE A 354 -11.06 -38.58 -18.90
N SER A 355 -10.40 -39.30 -19.81
CA SER A 355 -8.99 -39.08 -20.12
C SER A 355 -8.71 -37.69 -20.73
N GLY A 356 -9.62 -37.19 -21.56
CA GLY A 356 -9.57 -35.84 -22.11
C GLY A 356 -9.75 -34.78 -21.03
N PHE A 357 -10.66 -35.00 -20.08
CA PHE A 357 -10.84 -34.14 -18.90
C PHE A 357 -9.58 -34.07 -18.04
N LEU A 358 -8.98 -35.21 -17.69
CA LEU A 358 -7.73 -35.25 -16.90
C LEU A 358 -6.60 -34.51 -17.62
N ALA A 359 -6.43 -34.77 -18.92
CA ALA A 359 -5.42 -34.11 -19.72
C ALA A 359 -5.68 -32.60 -19.86
N GLY A 360 -6.95 -32.20 -20.06
CA GLY A 360 -7.38 -30.81 -20.08
C GLY A 360 -7.07 -30.09 -18.76
N THR A 361 -7.42 -30.70 -17.63
CA THR A 361 -7.16 -30.19 -16.28
C THR A 361 -5.66 -30.02 -16.02
N ALA A 362 -4.87 -31.07 -16.27
CA ALA A 362 -3.42 -31.02 -16.11
C ALA A 362 -2.78 -29.97 -17.01
N SER A 363 -3.21 -29.89 -18.29
CA SER A 363 -2.68 -28.91 -19.23
C SER A 363 -3.05 -27.47 -18.89
N ALA A 364 -4.16 -27.23 -18.16
CA ALA A 364 -4.58 -25.89 -17.76
C ALA A 364 -3.64 -25.23 -16.74
N LEU A 365 -2.76 -25.99 -16.08
CA LEU A 365 -1.65 -25.42 -15.30
C LEU A 365 -0.68 -24.60 -16.17
N LEU A 366 -0.52 -24.98 -17.44
CA LEU A 366 0.39 -24.30 -18.36
C LEU A 366 0.00 -22.83 -18.57
N PRO A 367 -1.21 -22.47 -19.04
CA PRO A 367 -1.57 -21.06 -19.20
C PRO A 367 -1.60 -20.29 -17.88
N LEU A 368 -1.93 -20.94 -16.75
CA LEU A 368 -1.90 -20.29 -15.43
C LEU A 368 -0.47 -19.93 -15.02
N GLY A 369 0.46 -20.89 -15.09
CA GLY A 369 1.87 -20.67 -14.79
C GLY A 369 2.55 -19.70 -15.78
N LEU A 370 2.26 -19.83 -17.08
CA LEU A 370 2.76 -18.91 -18.10
C LEU A 370 2.25 -17.48 -17.92
N SER A 371 1.02 -17.29 -17.45
CA SER A 371 0.48 -15.96 -17.17
C SER A 371 1.24 -15.27 -16.03
N VAL A 372 1.53 -16.01 -14.95
CA VAL A 372 2.38 -15.51 -13.84
C VAL A 372 3.79 -15.22 -14.32
N ALA A 373 4.40 -16.17 -15.03
CA ALA A 373 5.75 -16.02 -15.58
C ALA A 373 5.85 -14.82 -16.54
N ALA A 374 4.85 -14.60 -17.39
CA ALA A 374 4.78 -13.47 -18.29
C ALA A 374 4.74 -12.13 -17.53
N GLY A 375 3.92 -12.03 -16.48
CA GLY A 375 3.90 -10.84 -15.62
C GLY A 375 5.22 -10.60 -14.88
N GLN A 376 5.86 -11.66 -14.36
CA GLN A 376 7.18 -11.56 -13.72
C GLN A 376 8.29 -11.17 -14.71
N ALA A 377 8.21 -11.63 -15.96
CA ALA A 377 9.22 -11.40 -16.98
C ALA A 377 9.08 -10.04 -17.67
N LEU A 378 7.87 -9.48 -17.74
CA LEU A 378 7.60 -8.24 -18.47
C LEU A 378 8.43 -7.07 -17.92
N TRP A 379 8.47 -6.86 -16.60
CA TRP A 379 9.23 -5.76 -16.01
C TRP A 379 10.74 -5.86 -16.28
N PRO A 380 11.43 -6.98 -15.98
CA PRO A 380 12.84 -7.15 -16.35
C PRO A 380 13.10 -6.99 -17.86
N MET A 381 12.16 -7.39 -18.72
CA MET A 381 12.26 -7.16 -20.16
C MET A 381 12.24 -5.67 -20.50
N LEU A 382 11.33 -4.90 -19.89
CA LEU A 382 11.27 -3.45 -20.06
C LEU A 382 12.57 -2.79 -19.59
N VAL A 383 13.09 -3.18 -18.42
CA VAL A 383 14.37 -2.69 -17.89
C VAL A 383 15.55 -2.99 -18.82
N ARG A 384 15.58 -4.14 -19.51
CA ARG A 384 16.63 -4.43 -20.51
C ARG A 384 16.57 -3.51 -21.72
N VAL A 385 15.37 -3.06 -22.12
CA VAL A 385 15.18 -2.14 -23.26
C VAL A 385 15.36 -0.68 -22.84
N ARG A 386 15.06 -0.37 -21.57
CA ARG A 386 15.13 0.93 -20.92
C ARG A 386 15.74 0.77 -19.52
N PRO A 387 17.08 0.78 -19.41
CA PRO A 387 17.76 0.63 -18.12
C PRO A 387 17.33 1.65 -17.07
N GLU A 388 16.86 2.83 -17.51
CA GLU A 388 16.37 3.91 -16.65
C GLU A 388 15.13 3.50 -15.83
N TYR A 389 14.37 2.49 -16.28
CA TYR A 389 13.27 1.95 -15.50
C TYR A 389 13.73 1.16 -14.27
N ALA A 390 15.01 0.75 -14.19
CA ALA A 390 15.50 0.00 -13.04
C ALA A 390 15.29 0.75 -11.72
N THR A 391 15.37 2.08 -11.75
CA THR A 391 15.21 2.92 -10.55
C THR A 391 13.76 3.27 -10.22
N MET A 392 12.80 2.92 -11.10
CA MET A 392 11.39 3.15 -10.87
C MET A 392 10.86 2.19 -9.79
N ARG A 393 10.24 2.76 -8.75
CA ARG A 393 9.71 1.99 -7.62
C ARG A 393 8.45 1.21 -8.01
N MET A 394 8.15 0.18 -7.22
CA MET A 394 6.98 -0.70 -7.38
C MET A 394 6.87 -1.39 -8.75
N SER A 395 7.90 -1.37 -9.60
CA SER A 395 7.85 -1.94 -10.95
C SER A 395 6.74 -1.34 -11.83
N THR A 396 6.58 -0.03 -11.75
CA THR A 396 5.61 0.75 -12.53
C THR A 396 6.25 2.02 -13.09
N THR A 397 5.59 2.68 -14.04
CA THR A 397 6.08 3.90 -14.69
C THR A 397 5.08 5.05 -14.52
N TYR A 398 5.42 6.27 -14.97
CA TYR A 398 4.52 7.42 -14.88
C TYR A 398 3.22 7.23 -15.70
N ARG A 399 3.30 6.46 -16.79
CA ARG A 399 2.21 6.15 -17.72
C ARG A 399 2.07 4.64 -17.94
N PRO A 400 1.65 3.87 -16.91
CA PRO A 400 1.73 2.41 -16.93
C PRO A 400 0.63 1.77 -17.78
N GLY A 401 -0.45 2.50 -18.11
CA GLY A 401 -1.67 1.93 -18.70
C GLY A 401 -1.47 1.14 -20.00
N HIS A 402 -0.49 1.50 -20.84
CA HIS A 402 -0.17 0.71 -22.03
C HIS A 402 0.48 -0.64 -21.66
N PHE A 403 1.38 -0.66 -20.69
CA PHE A 403 2.03 -1.88 -20.22
C PHE A 403 1.05 -2.80 -19.48
N GLU A 404 0.19 -2.23 -18.65
CA GLU A 404 -0.87 -2.95 -17.95
C GLU A 404 -1.86 -3.57 -18.95
N ALA A 405 -2.36 -2.80 -19.91
CA ALA A 405 -3.22 -3.33 -20.97
C ALA A 405 -2.50 -4.39 -21.83
N GLY A 406 -1.20 -4.19 -22.08
CA GLY A 406 -0.34 -5.16 -22.76
C GLY A 406 -0.24 -6.48 -21.99
N LEU A 407 -0.08 -6.44 -20.66
CA LEU A 407 -0.10 -7.62 -19.80
C LEU A 407 -1.45 -8.35 -19.86
N LEU A 408 -2.57 -7.63 -19.79
CA LEU A 408 -3.89 -8.25 -19.90
C LEU A 408 -4.09 -8.93 -21.26
N ALA A 409 -3.69 -8.28 -22.35
CA ALA A 409 -3.73 -8.86 -23.69
C ALA A 409 -2.81 -10.09 -23.83
N LEU A 410 -1.63 -10.04 -23.21
CA LEU A 410 -0.65 -11.14 -23.18
C LEU A 410 -1.22 -12.38 -22.48
N VAL A 411 -1.83 -12.19 -21.30
CA VAL A 411 -2.53 -13.26 -20.55
C VAL A 411 -3.68 -13.84 -21.38
N GLY A 412 -4.48 -12.99 -22.03
CA GLY A 412 -5.52 -13.43 -22.96
C GLY A 412 -4.95 -14.28 -24.10
N GLY A 413 -3.85 -13.84 -24.72
CA GLY A 413 -3.15 -14.59 -25.76
C GLY A 413 -2.64 -15.95 -25.30
N ILE A 414 -2.09 -16.04 -24.09
CA ILE A 414 -1.62 -17.29 -23.47
C ILE A 414 -2.79 -18.28 -23.30
N VAL A 415 -3.91 -17.83 -22.70
CA VAL A 415 -5.09 -18.68 -22.49
C VAL A 415 -5.69 -19.14 -23.82
N LEU A 416 -5.85 -18.23 -24.78
CA LEU A 416 -6.40 -18.56 -26.11
C LEU A 416 -5.46 -19.48 -26.90
N GLY A 417 -4.14 -19.28 -26.78
CA GLY A 417 -3.13 -20.09 -27.43
C GLY A 417 -3.16 -21.53 -26.93
N TRP A 418 -3.14 -21.71 -25.61
CA TRP A 418 -3.31 -23.01 -24.97
C TRP A 418 -4.64 -23.66 -25.38
N TYR A 419 -5.75 -22.93 -25.28
CA TYR A 419 -7.07 -23.45 -25.61
C TYR A 419 -7.16 -23.91 -27.07
N GLY A 420 -6.58 -23.14 -28.00
CA GLY A 420 -6.53 -23.48 -29.43
C GLY A 420 -5.86 -24.83 -29.73
N VAL A 421 -4.85 -25.21 -28.94
CA VAL A 421 -4.19 -26.51 -29.03
C VAL A 421 -5.01 -27.59 -28.32
N ALA A 422 -5.39 -27.34 -27.06
CA ALA A 422 -6.09 -28.31 -26.22
C ALA A 422 -7.44 -28.74 -26.82
N ARG A 423 -8.21 -27.80 -27.38
CA ARG A 423 -9.51 -28.08 -28.02
C ARG A 423 -9.39 -29.00 -29.23
N ARG A 424 -8.28 -28.93 -29.97
CA ARG A 424 -8.04 -29.80 -31.14
C ARG A 424 -7.70 -31.21 -30.70
N ARG A 425 -6.99 -31.33 -29.58
CA ARG A 425 -6.52 -32.62 -29.07
C ARG A 425 -7.61 -33.40 -28.33
N TRP A 426 -8.45 -32.72 -27.55
CA TRP A 426 -9.40 -33.33 -26.62
C TRP A 426 -10.86 -32.87 -26.79
N GLY A 427 -11.15 -32.06 -27.81
CA GLY A 427 -12.44 -31.39 -27.97
C GLY A 427 -12.54 -30.11 -27.12
N PRO A 428 -13.48 -29.20 -27.40
CA PRO A 428 -13.58 -27.90 -26.71
C PRO A 428 -14.04 -28.02 -25.26
N GLU A 429 -14.87 -29.01 -24.94
CA GLU A 429 -15.46 -29.19 -23.61
C GLU A 429 -14.45 -29.65 -22.56
N ALA A 430 -13.56 -30.56 -22.93
CA ALA A 430 -12.58 -31.14 -22.01
C ALA A 430 -11.64 -30.10 -21.35
N PRO A 431 -10.95 -29.21 -22.10
CA PRO A 431 -10.13 -28.17 -21.52
C PRO A 431 -10.95 -27.07 -20.83
N ALA A 432 -12.17 -26.76 -21.29
CA ALA A 432 -13.03 -25.79 -20.62
C ALA A 432 -13.47 -26.26 -19.23
N VAL A 433 -13.93 -27.51 -19.12
CA VAL A 433 -14.26 -28.14 -17.82
C VAL A 433 -13.01 -28.36 -16.98
N GLY A 434 -11.88 -28.73 -17.60
CA GLY A 434 -10.61 -28.89 -16.89
C GLY A 434 -10.08 -27.58 -16.30
N MET A 435 -10.23 -26.45 -17.01
CA MET A 435 -9.86 -25.13 -16.50
C MET A 435 -10.69 -24.75 -15.27
N LEU A 436 -11.99 -25.06 -15.24
CA LEU A 436 -12.90 -24.77 -14.11
C LEU A 436 -12.48 -25.47 -12.80
N VAL A 437 -11.77 -26.59 -12.87
CA VAL A 437 -11.28 -27.30 -11.66
C VAL A 437 -10.35 -26.39 -10.85
N TRP A 438 -9.49 -25.61 -11.48
CA TRP A 438 -8.51 -24.78 -10.78
C TRP A 438 -9.11 -23.66 -9.92
N PRO A 439 -10.00 -22.77 -10.43
CA PRO A 439 -10.67 -21.79 -9.59
C PRO A 439 -11.64 -22.45 -8.58
N THR A 440 -12.20 -23.63 -8.87
CA THR A 440 -13.00 -24.39 -7.87
C THR A 440 -12.14 -24.85 -6.69
N THR A 441 -10.99 -25.46 -6.97
CA THR A 441 -10.05 -25.93 -5.96
C THR A 441 -9.44 -24.76 -5.19
N LEU A 442 -9.04 -23.69 -5.88
CA LEU A 442 -8.54 -22.47 -5.25
C LEU A 442 -9.59 -21.82 -4.35
N GLY A 443 -10.83 -21.68 -4.83
CA GLY A 443 -11.94 -21.15 -4.03
C GLY A 443 -12.21 -21.97 -2.77
N SER A 444 -12.09 -23.31 -2.87
CA SER A 444 -12.22 -24.22 -1.73
C SER A 444 -11.07 -24.08 -0.74
N ALA A 445 -9.83 -23.98 -1.21
CA ALA A 445 -8.67 -23.75 -0.35
C ALA A 445 -8.78 -22.37 0.35
N LEU A 446 -9.14 -21.32 -0.38
CA LEU A 446 -9.32 -19.97 0.19
C LEU A 446 -10.48 -19.92 1.17
N ALA A 447 -11.58 -20.63 0.96
CA ALA A 447 -12.69 -20.68 1.92
C ALA A 447 -12.26 -21.18 3.31
N VAL A 448 -11.19 -21.97 3.40
CA VAL A 448 -10.62 -22.46 4.66
C VAL A 448 -9.47 -21.57 5.14
N LEU A 449 -8.51 -21.25 4.28
CA LEU A 449 -7.26 -20.57 4.65
C LEU A 449 -7.39 -19.04 4.73
N SER A 450 -8.29 -18.47 3.94
CA SER A 450 -8.51 -17.02 3.85
C SER A 450 -9.94 -16.72 3.42
N PRO A 451 -10.93 -16.89 4.32
CA PRO A 451 -12.34 -16.76 3.97
C PRO A 451 -12.70 -15.43 3.27
N GLY A 452 -12.02 -14.33 3.64
CA GLY A 452 -12.15 -13.01 3.02
C GLY A 452 -11.73 -12.93 1.55
N SER A 453 -10.88 -13.85 1.10
CA SER A 453 -10.41 -13.95 -0.29
C SER A 453 -11.15 -15.00 -1.11
N SER A 454 -12.01 -15.80 -0.46
CA SER A 454 -12.65 -16.95 -1.11
C SER A 454 -13.55 -16.56 -2.29
N HIS A 455 -14.21 -15.39 -2.21
CA HIS A 455 -15.10 -14.91 -3.28
C HIS A 455 -14.38 -14.79 -4.61
N LEU A 456 -13.09 -14.43 -4.59
CA LEU A 456 -12.26 -14.22 -5.79
C LEU A 456 -12.25 -15.41 -6.75
N ALA A 457 -12.43 -16.62 -6.24
CA ALA A 457 -12.44 -17.85 -7.03
C ALA A 457 -13.72 -18.68 -6.86
N ALA A 458 -14.29 -18.75 -5.64
CA ALA A 458 -15.44 -19.58 -5.35
C ALA A 458 -16.72 -19.12 -6.07
N LEU A 459 -17.03 -17.81 -6.09
CA LEU A 459 -18.24 -17.31 -6.73
C LEU A 459 -18.18 -17.42 -8.27
N PRO A 460 -17.09 -17.03 -8.95
CA PRO A 460 -16.94 -17.27 -10.39
C PRO A 460 -17.02 -18.75 -10.75
N ALA A 461 -16.37 -19.63 -9.98
CA ALA A 461 -16.38 -21.07 -10.23
C ALA A 461 -17.78 -21.68 -10.04
N LEU A 462 -18.48 -21.33 -8.94
CA LEU A 462 -19.84 -21.78 -8.68
C LEU A 462 -20.80 -21.35 -9.79
N GLY A 463 -20.74 -20.08 -10.21
CA GLY A 463 -21.55 -19.56 -11.32
C GLY A 463 -21.27 -20.28 -12.64
N ALA A 464 -19.99 -20.46 -12.99
CA ALA A 464 -19.60 -21.16 -14.21
C ALA A 464 -20.03 -22.65 -14.19
N ALA A 465 -19.82 -23.36 -13.08
CA ALA A 465 -20.16 -24.77 -12.92
C ALA A 465 -21.68 -25.01 -13.04
N THR A 466 -22.46 -24.23 -12.29
CA THR A 466 -23.92 -24.35 -12.26
C THR A 466 -24.56 -23.95 -13.60
N GLY A 467 -24.11 -22.87 -14.22
CA GLY A 467 -24.59 -22.47 -15.54
C GLY A 467 -24.30 -23.53 -16.60
N ARG A 468 -23.07 -24.08 -16.63
CA ARG A 468 -22.73 -25.14 -17.57
C ARG A 468 -23.55 -26.41 -17.33
N LEU A 469 -23.75 -26.80 -16.08
CA LEU A 469 -24.61 -27.92 -15.73
C LEU A 469 -26.06 -27.67 -16.18
N ALA A 470 -26.59 -26.46 -15.98
CA ALA A 470 -27.93 -26.08 -16.41
C ALA A 470 -28.12 -26.15 -17.94
N THR A 471 -27.09 -25.81 -18.74
CA THR A 471 -27.16 -25.97 -20.20
C THR A 471 -27.40 -27.40 -20.65
N MET A 472 -27.03 -28.40 -19.84
CA MET A 472 -27.30 -29.81 -20.14
C MET A 472 -28.80 -30.15 -20.06
N PHE A 473 -29.60 -29.37 -19.34
CA PHE A 473 -31.04 -29.61 -19.16
C PHE A 473 -31.92 -28.64 -19.94
N CYS A 474 -31.34 -27.60 -20.54
CA CYS A 474 -32.08 -26.58 -21.29
C CYS A 474 -31.95 -26.78 -22.82
N PRO A 475 -32.96 -26.38 -23.60
CA PRO A 475 -32.88 -26.37 -25.07
C PRO A 475 -31.70 -25.52 -25.59
N PRO A 476 -31.12 -25.84 -26.77
CA PRO A 476 -29.94 -25.15 -27.33
C PRO A 476 -30.05 -23.63 -27.42
N ARG A 477 -31.24 -23.08 -27.68
CA ARG A 477 -31.49 -21.62 -27.71
C ARG A 477 -31.14 -20.91 -26.41
N TRP A 478 -31.12 -21.63 -25.29
CA TRP A 478 -30.83 -21.10 -23.96
C TRP A 478 -29.38 -21.28 -23.52
N HIS A 479 -28.55 -22.03 -24.28
CA HIS A 479 -27.18 -22.35 -23.85
C HIS A 479 -26.33 -21.09 -23.67
N VAL A 480 -26.35 -20.17 -24.64
CA VAL A 480 -25.59 -18.92 -24.59
C VAL A 480 -26.13 -17.96 -23.51
N PRO A 481 -27.44 -17.65 -23.44
CA PRO A 481 -27.98 -16.79 -22.39
C PRO A 481 -27.71 -17.30 -20.97
N VAL A 482 -27.89 -18.61 -20.72
CA VAL A 482 -27.65 -19.22 -19.41
C VAL A 482 -26.17 -19.14 -19.03
N THR A 483 -25.26 -19.44 -19.97
CA THR A 483 -23.81 -19.33 -19.73
C THR A 483 -23.40 -17.89 -19.48
N ALA A 484 -23.93 -16.93 -20.23
CA ALA A 484 -23.62 -15.52 -20.04
C ALA A 484 -24.09 -15.01 -18.67
N ALA A 485 -25.33 -15.31 -18.29
CA ALA A 485 -25.88 -14.91 -17.00
C ALA A 485 -25.09 -15.51 -15.83
N SER A 486 -24.67 -16.77 -15.94
CA SER A 486 -23.93 -17.45 -14.88
C SER A 486 -22.46 -17.00 -14.74
N LEU A 487 -21.92 -16.31 -15.75
CA LEU A 487 -20.57 -15.73 -15.76
C LEU A 487 -20.53 -14.27 -15.31
N VAL A 488 -21.67 -13.66 -14.94
CA VAL A 488 -21.69 -12.30 -14.36
C VAL A 488 -20.79 -12.18 -13.12
N PRO A 489 -20.78 -13.12 -12.14
CA PRO A 489 -19.83 -13.06 -11.03
C PRO A 489 -18.37 -13.06 -11.48
N ALA A 490 -18.03 -13.85 -12.51
CA ALA A 490 -16.68 -13.86 -13.08
C ALA A 490 -16.31 -12.51 -13.73
N ALA A 491 -17.25 -11.86 -14.42
CA ALA A 491 -17.02 -10.54 -14.99
C ALA A 491 -16.88 -9.44 -13.92
N VAL A 492 -17.70 -9.47 -12.87
CA VAL A 492 -17.64 -8.49 -11.75
C VAL A 492 -16.35 -8.65 -10.96
N ILE A 493 -16.02 -9.87 -10.53
CA ILE A 493 -14.81 -10.13 -9.73
C ILE A 493 -13.56 -10.00 -10.60
N GLY A 494 -13.62 -10.43 -11.85
CA GLY A 494 -12.56 -10.21 -12.83
C GLY A 494 -12.27 -8.74 -13.07
N ALA A 495 -13.28 -7.86 -13.00
CA ALA A 495 -13.09 -6.42 -13.10
C ALA A 495 -12.28 -5.84 -11.93
N GLY A 496 -12.36 -6.43 -10.74
CA GLY A 496 -11.51 -6.07 -9.58
C GLY A 496 -10.01 -6.29 -9.82
N THR A 497 -9.62 -6.99 -10.89
CA THR A 497 -8.23 -7.04 -11.37
C THR A 497 -7.66 -5.63 -11.61
N TRP A 498 -8.52 -4.67 -12.00
CA TRP A 498 -8.13 -3.28 -12.25
C TRP A 498 -7.52 -2.60 -11.02
N GLU A 499 -8.03 -2.90 -9.82
CA GLU A 499 -7.56 -2.31 -8.55
C GLU A 499 -6.16 -2.77 -8.15
N LEU A 500 -5.70 -3.90 -8.70
CA LEU A 500 -4.40 -4.49 -8.40
C LEU A 500 -3.29 -4.06 -9.37
N LEU A 501 -3.65 -3.53 -10.55
CA LEU A 501 -2.67 -3.09 -11.55
C LEU A 501 -1.70 -2.01 -11.01
N PRO A 502 -2.16 -1.01 -10.22
CA PRO A 502 -1.27 0.01 -9.68
C PRO A 502 -0.18 -0.49 -8.72
N LEU A 503 -0.26 -1.74 -8.24
CA LEU A 503 0.83 -2.38 -7.48
C LEU A 503 2.07 -2.66 -8.36
N GLY A 504 1.97 -2.41 -9.67
CA GLY A 504 3.01 -2.53 -10.68
C GLY A 504 3.12 -3.91 -11.30
N LEU A 505 3.85 -4.03 -12.41
CA LEU A 505 3.77 -5.18 -13.31
C LEU A 505 4.18 -6.50 -12.65
N ARG A 506 5.14 -6.48 -11.73
CA ARG A 506 5.54 -7.68 -10.98
C ARG A 506 4.45 -8.14 -10.03
N MET A 507 3.87 -7.24 -9.24
CA MET A 507 2.77 -7.61 -8.33
C MET A 507 1.51 -7.97 -9.11
N ALA A 508 1.20 -7.27 -10.18
CA ALA A 508 0.13 -7.61 -11.11
C ALA A 508 0.33 -9.01 -11.73
N GLY A 509 1.58 -9.42 -12.00
CA GLY A 509 1.89 -10.77 -12.48
C GLY A 509 1.49 -11.89 -11.53
N ILE A 510 1.61 -11.71 -10.22
CA ILE A 510 1.20 -12.73 -9.22
C ILE A 510 -0.25 -12.58 -8.76
N THR A 511 -0.82 -11.37 -8.82
CA THR A 511 -2.17 -11.09 -8.31
C THR A 511 -3.21 -11.02 -9.45
N ALA A 512 -3.01 -10.10 -10.40
CA ALA A 512 -3.94 -9.78 -11.49
C ALA A 512 -3.95 -10.84 -12.61
N ALA A 513 -2.78 -11.31 -13.05
CA ALA A 513 -2.68 -12.22 -14.18
C ALA A 513 -3.40 -13.57 -13.98
N PRO A 514 -3.29 -14.26 -12.81
CA PRO A 514 -4.07 -15.46 -12.55
C PRO A 514 -5.58 -15.22 -12.53
N ARG A 515 -6.03 -14.10 -11.94
CA ARG A 515 -7.46 -13.72 -11.89
C ARG A 515 -8.05 -13.52 -13.29
N LEU A 516 -7.31 -12.84 -14.16
CA LEU A 516 -7.68 -12.69 -15.57
C LEU A 516 -7.66 -14.04 -16.30
N ALA A 517 -6.63 -14.86 -16.08
CA ALA A 517 -6.52 -16.17 -16.72
C ALA A 517 -7.70 -17.10 -16.35
N PHE A 518 -8.12 -17.10 -15.08
CA PHE A 518 -9.32 -17.79 -14.66
C PHE A 518 -10.56 -17.22 -15.35
N SER A 519 -10.77 -15.90 -15.32
CA SER A 519 -11.96 -15.27 -15.91
C SER A 519 -12.07 -15.55 -17.42
N ALA A 520 -10.95 -15.44 -18.15
CA ALA A 520 -10.88 -15.80 -19.57
C ALA A 520 -11.10 -17.30 -19.80
N GLY A 521 -10.56 -18.15 -18.92
CA GLY A 521 -10.75 -19.59 -18.91
C GLY A 521 -12.21 -20.02 -18.71
N LEU A 522 -12.92 -19.36 -17.78
CA LEU A 522 -14.34 -19.60 -17.53
C LEU A 522 -15.22 -19.15 -18.71
N ALA A 523 -14.78 -18.15 -19.48
CA ALA A 523 -15.47 -17.66 -20.68
C ALA A 523 -15.24 -18.51 -21.95
N LEU A 524 -14.39 -19.55 -21.89
CA LEU A 524 -14.06 -20.40 -23.06
C LEU A 524 -15.27 -20.98 -23.80
N PRO A 525 -16.35 -21.45 -23.14
CA PRO A 525 -17.54 -21.92 -23.84
C PRO A 525 -18.23 -20.86 -24.71
N LEU A 526 -18.20 -19.58 -24.30
CA LEU A 526 -18.73 -18.48 -25.10
C LEU A 526 -17.76 -18.06 -26.22
N ILE A 527 -16.46 -18.13 -25.95
CA ILE A 527 -15.41 -17.88 -26.94
C ILE A 527 -15.44 -18.95 -28.05
N GLU A 528 -15.78 -20.20 -27.70
CA GLU A 528 -15.95 -21.32 -28.64
C GLU A 528 -16.95 -21.01 -29.75
N GLU A 529 -18.09 -20.39 -29.41
CA GLU A 529 -19.14 -20.00 -30.35
C GLU A 529 -18.64 -19.03 -31.43
N LEU A 530 -17.63 -18.21 -31.09
CA LEU A 530 -17.04 -17.22 -31.99
C LEU A 530 -15.81 -17.74 -32.73
N TRP A 531 -15.28 -18.90 -32.34
CA TRP A 531 -13.97 -19.32 -32.81
C TRP A 531 -13.94 -19.59 -34.32
N PRO A 532 -13.00 -18.99 -35.08
CA PRO A 532 -12.93 -19.18 -36.51
C PRO A 532 -12.47 -20.59 -36.88
N ARG A 533 -13.25 -21.30 -37.72
CA ARG A 533 -12.89 -22.65 -38.20
C ARG A 533 -11.69 -22.65 -39.15
N ARG A 534 -11.61 -21.68 -40.08
CA ARG A 534 -10.55 -21.61 -41.10
C ARG A 534 -9.24 -21.01 -40.57
N TRP A 535 -9.32 -20.03 -39.68
CA TRP A 535 -8.16 -19.31 -39.13
C TRP A 535 -8.08 -19.44 -37.61
N ALA A 536 -8.15 -20.68 -37.14
CA ALA A 536 -8.20 -20.99 -35.71
C ALA A 536 -6.96 -20.52 -34.90
N TYR A 537 -5.85 -20.16 -35.55
CA TYR A 537 -4.68 -19.57 -34.91
C TYR A 537 -4.78 -18.04 -34.74
N LEU A 538 -5.74 -17.40 -35.42
CA LEU A 538 -5.82 -15.94 -35.47
C LEU A 538 -6.12 -15.29 -34.10
N PRO A 539 -7.05 -15.80 -33.25
CA PRO A 539 -7.34 -15.17 -31.97
C PRO A 539 -6.12 -14.98 -31.05
N PRO A 540 -5.30 -16.02 -30.76
CA PRO A 540 -4.10 -15.81 -29.94
C PRO A 540 -3.06 -14.93 -30.64
N VAL A 541 -2.88 -15.05 -31.97
CA VAL A 541 -1.93 -14.20 -32.71
C VAL A 541 -2.31 -12.72 -32.61
N LEU A 542 -3.59 -12.39 -32.75
CA LEU A 542 -4.07 -11.01 -32.58
C LEU A 542 -3.87 -10.51 -31.15
N ALA A 543 -4.15 -11.34 -30.13
CA ALA A 543 -3.94 -10.97 -28.74
C ALA A 543 -2.46 -10.68 -28.44
N PHE A 544 -1.54 -11.53 -28.91
CA PHE A 544 -0.10 -11.29 -28.80
C PHE A 544 0.36 -10.07 -29.59
N GLY A 545 -0.19 -9.85 -30.79
CA GLY A 545 0.10 -8.66 -31.59
C GLY A 545 -0.35 -7.36 -30.91
N ILE A 546 -1.55 -7.37 -30.30
CA ILE A 546 -2.06 -6.25 -29.50
C ILE A 546 -1.16 -6.02 -28.27
N ALA A 547 -0.78 -7.09 -27.56
CA ALA A 547 0.13 -6.98 -26.42
C ALA A 547 1.48 -6.34 -26.81
N ALA A 548 2.09 -6.80 -27.91
CA ALA A 548 3.34 -6.24 -28.42
C ALA A 548 3.18 -4.77 -28.85
N ALA A 549 2.09 -4.42 -29.54
CA ALA A 549 1.81 -3.05 -29.95
C ALA A 549 1.60 -2.11 -28.76
N LEU A 550 0.91 -2.57 -27.71
CA LEU A 550 0.71 -1.81 -26.47
C LEU A 550 2.02 -1.62 -25.71
N VAL A 551 2.84 -2.66 -25.56
CA VAL A 551 4.16 -2.55 -24.93
C VAL A 551 5.06 -1.60 -25.71
N ALA A 552 5.11 -1.73 -27.04
CA ALA A 552 5.87 -0.82 -27.90
C ALA A 552 5.37 0.63 -27.78
N ARG A 553 4.05 0.84 -27.72
CA ARG A 553 3.46 2.16 -27.49
C ARG A 553 3.89 2.72 -26.14
N GLY A 554 3.84 1.92 -25.08
CA GLY A 554 4.31 2.29 -23.74
C GLY A 554 5.75 2.80 -23.77
N LEU A 555 6.68 2.03 -24.35
CA LEU A 555 8.10 2.38 -24.51
C LEU A 555 8.37 3.65 -25.32
N VAL A 556 7.40 4.08 -26.15
CA VAL A 556 7.46 5.33 -26.91
C VAL A 556 6.93 6.50 -26.08
N THR A 557 5.84 6.29 -25.33
CA THR A 557 5.10 7.36 -24.63
C THR A 557 5.59 7.67 -23.22
N ASP A 558 6.30 6.74 -22.60
CA ASP A 558 6.81 6.85 -21.23
C ASP A 558 8.34 6.87 -21.30
N ARG A 559 8.93 7.96 -20.80
CA ARG A 559 10.38 8.17 -20.80
C ARG A 559 10.78 8.97 -19.57
N VAL A 560 11.93 8.64 -19.01
CA VAL A 560 12.59 9.49 -18.04
C VAL A 560 12.98 10.79 -18.71
N SER A 561 12.63 11.91 -18.08
CA SER A 561 12.85 13.26 -18.57
C SER A 561 12.81 14.24 -17.41
N PRO A 562 13.18 15.52 -17.58
CA PRO A 562 13.09 16.50 -16.49
C PRO A 562 11.67 16.65 -15.90
N ASP A 563 10.62 16.50 -16.72
CA ASP A 563 9.21 16.54 -16.25
C ASP A 563 8.76 15.22 -15.60
N GLN A 564 9.50 14.13 -15.83
CA GLN A 564 9.22 12.78 -15.33
C GLN A 564 10.54 12.12 -14.88
N PRO A 565 11.20 12.66 -13.85
CA PRO A 565 12.55 12.27 -13.49
C PRO A 565 12.56 10.87 -12.86
N GLY A 566 13.67 10.17 -13.05
CA GLY A 566 13.93 8.90 -12.37
C GLY A 566 14.40 9.14 -10.94
N ALA A 567 14.22 8.15 -10.07
CA ALA A 567 14.81 8.18 -8.73
C ALA A 567 16.29 7.79 -8.81
N THR A 568 17.13 8.41 -7.98
CA THR A 568 18.48 7.93 -7.67
C THR A 568 18.73 8.04 -6.17
N THR A 569 19.77 7.38 -5.68
CA THR A 569 20.18 7.43 -4.27
C THR A 569 21.67 7.64 -4.19
N LEU A 570 22.10 8.43 -3.19
CA LEU A 570 23.49 8.56 -2.82
C LEU A 570 23.57 8.92 -1.33
N ARG A 571 24.44 8.26 -0.60
CA ARG A 571 24.64 8.45 0.84
C ARG A 571 26.12 8.63 1.13
N TYR A 572 26.43 9.44 2.13
CA TYR A 572 27.78 9.65 2.62
C TYR A 572 27.88 9.18 4.07
N ILE A 573 28.96 8.49 4.40
CA ILE A 573 29.32 8.18 5.77
C ILE A 573 30.79 8.49 6.04
N MET A 574 31.08 9.00 7.23
CA MET A 574 32.45 9.23 7.68
C MET A 574 32.62 8.84 9.15
N ASP A 575 33.71 8.15 9.44
CA ASP A 575 34.22 7.96 10.80
C ASP A 575 35.09 9.15 11.19
N ALA A 576 34.69 9.88 12.22
CA ALA A 576 35.36 11.10 12.65
C ALA A 576 36.74 10.86 13.27
N ASP A 577 36.96 9.68 13.87
CA ASP A 577 38.20 9.36 14.57
C ASP A 577 39.28 8.90 13.57
N THR A 578 38.90 8.06 12.61
CA THR A 578 39.82 7.52 11.58
C THR A 578 39.89 8.38 10.32
N ARG A 579 38.95 9.31 10.13
CA ARG A 579 38.73 10.09 8.89
C ARG A 579 38.44 9.23 7.67
N GLN A 580 38.05 7.96 7.85
CA GLN A 580 37.61 7.11 6.75
C GLN A 580 36.22 7.53 6.29
N ALA A 581 36.03 7.79 4.99
CA ALA A 581 34.75 8.17 4.41
C ALA A 581 34.38 7.32 3.19
N MET A 582 33.08 7.08 2.99
CA MET A 582 32.55 6.25 1.92
C MET A 582 31.27 6.83 1.32
N TRP A 583 31.11 6.64 0.01
CA TRP A 583 29.84 6.79 -0.69
C TRP A 583 29.08 5.46 -0.63
N GLY A 584 27.76 5.55 -0.59
CA GLY A 584 26.86 4.40 -0.65
C GLY A 584 25.66 4.68 -1.54
N ALA A 585 25.20 3.69 -2.30
CA ALA A 585 24.00 3.79 -3.14
C ALA A 585 23.18 2.50 -3.09
N ASP A 586 21.85 2.66 -3.12
CA ASP A 586 20.90 1.55 -3.09
C ASP A 586 20.80 0.92 -4.50
N PRO A 587 20.98 -0.40 -4.66
CA PRO A 587 20.81 -1.05 -5.95
C PRO A 587 19.31 -1.12 -6.36
N PRO A 588 19.02 -1.12 -7.67
CA PRO A 588 19.96 -1.11 -8.79
C PRO A 588 20.58 0.27 -9.03
N LEU A 589 21.84 0.29 -9.45
CA LEU A 589 22.56 1.52 -9.79
C LEU A 589 22.11 2.09 -11.14
N ASP A 590 22.12 3.41 -11.24
CA ASP A 590 22.00 4.17 -12.48
C ASP A 590 23.38 4.69 -12.94
N ALA A 591 23.42 5.29 -14.13
CA ALA A 591 24.67 5.76 -14.72
C ALA A 591 25.36 6.86 -13.90
N TRP A 592 24.61 7.64 -13.11
CA TRP A 592 25.16 8.72 -12.29
C TRP A 592 25.70 8.19 -10.96
N ASN A 593 24.92 7.43 -10.19
CA ASN A 593 25.39 6.94 -8.89
C ASN A 593 26.46 5.83 -9.01
N ALA A 594 26.50 5.09 -10.13
CA ALA A 594 27.60 4.18 -10.45
C ALA A 594 28.96 4.88 -10.58
N GLY A 595 29.00 6.21 -10.75
CA GLY A 595 30.23 7.00 -10.69
C GLY A 595 30.83 7.13 -9.29
N TYR A 596 30.07 6.83 -8.24
CA TYR A 596 30.49 6.98 -6.83
C TYR A 596 30.80 5.66 -6.14
N VAL A 597 30.22 4.54 -6.60
CA VAL A 597 30.25 3.25 -5.90
C VAL A 597 30.61 2.09 -6.82
N HIS A 598 31.10 0.99 -6.24
CA HIS A 598 31.42 -0.23 -6.96
C HIS A 598 30.24 -1.22 -6.91
N THR A 599 29.94 -1.86 -8.05
CA THR A 599 28.80 -2.79 -8.16
C THR A 599 28.98 -4.10 -7.40
N ASP A 600 30.22 -4.52 -7.18
CA ASP A 600 30.61 -5.80 -6.58
C ASP A 600 31.00 -5.69 -5.10
N GLN A 601 31.22 -4.47 -4.58
CA GLN A 601 31.54 -4.25 -3.18
C GLN A 601 30.29 -3.92 -2.36
N THR A 602 29.90 -4.86 -1.50
CA THR A 602 28.80 -4.71 -0.53
C THR A 602 29.27 -4.83 0.92
N GLU A 603 30.49 -5.35 1.15
CA GLU A 603 31.11 -5.36 2.47
C GLU A 603 31.66 -3.98 2.82
N HIS A 604 31.36 -3.49 4.02
CA HIS A 604 31.80 -2.18 4.49
C HIS A 604 31.91 -2.14 6.03
N PRO A 605 32.77 -1.28 6.60
CA PRO A 605 32.99 -1.21 8.05
C PRO A 605 31.80 -0.62 8.83
N PHE A 606 30.82 -0.03 8.14
CA PHE A 606 29.66 0.66 8.74
C PHE A 606 28.37 -0.18 8.78
N ILE A 607 28.48 -1.52 8.87
CA ILE A 607 27.35 -2.45 8.82
C ILE A 607 26.33 -2.23 9.94
N ASP A 608 26.78 -1.75 11.08
CA ASP A 608 26.00 -1.42 12.26
C ASP A 608 25.20 -0.10 12.12
N VAL A 609 25.56 0.73 11.12
CA VAL A 609 24.93 2.03 10.85
C VAL A 609 23.99 1.94 9.64
N TRP A 610 24.50 1.46 8.50
CA TRP A 610 23.68 1.28 7.29
C TRP A 610 22.86 -0.02 7.30
N GLY A 611 23.08 -0.89 8.28
CA GLY A 611 22.41 -2.18 8.39
C GLY A 611 22.91 -3.20 7.35
N ALA A 612 22.41 -4.43 7.45
CA ALA A 612 22.76 -5.53 6.55
C ALA A 612 22.06 -5.49 5.18
N GLN A 613 21.41 -4.37 4.83
CA GLN A 613 20.73 -4.26 3.53
C GLN A 613 21.78 -4.13 2.41
N PRO A 614 21.54 -4.72 1.22
CA PRO A 614 22.45 -4.57 0.09
C PRO A 614 22.62 -3.09 -0.26
N ILE A 615 23.85 -2.59 -0.10
CA ILE A 615 24.28 -1.25 -0.50
C ILE A 615 25.57 -1.41 -1.30
N CYS A 616 25.66 -0.74 -2.45
CA CYS A 616 26.91 -0.65 -3.18
C CYS A 616 27.73 0.50 -2.59
N VAL A 617 29.02 0.27 -2.34
CA VAL A 617 29.87 1.27 -1.68
C VAL A 617 31.08 1.66 -2.53
N GLY A 618 31.62 2.85 -2.27
CA GLY A 618 32.85 3.34 -2.88
C GLY A 618 33.58 4.34 -1.99
N PRO A 619 34.86 4.63 -2.27
CA PRO A 619 35.65 5.55 -1.46
C PRO A 619 35.13 6.99 -1.58
N ALA A 620 35.07 7.73 -0.46
CA ALA A 620 34.78 9.16 -0.44
C ALA A 620 35.91 9.94 0.23
N LYS A 621 35.96 11.26 -0.02
CA LYS A 621 36.89 12.15 0.68
C LYS A 621 36.29 12.54 2.05
N ALA A 622 37.14 12.57 3.07
CA ALA A 622 36.76 13.09 4.38
C ALA A 622 36.34 14.55 4.27
N SER A 623 35.28 14.93 5.00
CA SER A 623 34.78 16.30 5.09
C SER A 623 34.94 16.82 6.52
N ASP A 624 34.79 18.12 6.73
CA ASP A 624 34.91 18.76 8.06
C ASP A 624 33.57 18.85 8.79
N VAL A 625 32.64 17.93 8.45
CA VAL A 625 31.35 17.82 9.13
C VAL A 625 31.59 17.46 10.62
N PRO A 626 31.04 18.24 11.56
CA PRO A 626 31.20 17.97 12.99
C PRO A 626 30.65 16.59 13.38
N ALA A 627 31.34 15.92 14.31
CA ALA A 627 30.92 14.63 14.85
C ALA A 627 29.90 14.79 15.98
N PRO A 628 29.01 13.80 16.19
CA PRO A 628 28.13 13.80 17.35
C PRO A 628 28.95 13.71 18.65
N ALA A 629 28.49 14.40 19.69
CA ALA A 629 29.09 14.43 21.02
C ALA A 629 28.37 13.46 21.98
N LEU A 630 29.15 12.80 22.84
CA LEU A 630 28.66 12.04 23.98
C LEU A 630 29.27 12.63 25.25
N THR A 631 28.41 13.03 26.20
CA THR A 631 28.83 13.52 27.52
C THR A 631 28.35 12.57 28.58
N ILE A 632 29.23 12.11 29.47
CA ILE A 632 28.84 11.30 30.63
C ILE A 632 28.24 12.23 31.68
N LEU A 633 26.99 11.95 32.05
CA LEU A 633 26.28 12.66 33.12
C LEU A 633 26.50 11.99 34.48
N ASP A 634 26.49 10.66 34.49
CA ASP A 634 26.68 9.84 35.69
C ASP A 634 27.21 8.45 35.29
N ASP A 635 28.06 7.87 36.14
CA ASP A 635 28.60 6.52 35.98
C ASP A 635 28.75 5.86 37.34
N THR A 636 27.81 4.98 37.66
CA THR A 636 27.72 4.33 38.97
C THR A 636 27.75 2.82 38.81
N THR A 637 28.32 2.12 39.79
CA THR A 637 28.34 0.65 39.80
C THR A 637 27.78 0.13 41.11
N GLU A 638 26.71 -0.65 41.02
CA GLU A 638 26.05 -1.30 42.15
C GLU A 638 26.04 -2.82 41.94
N GLY A 639 26.80 -3.55 42.77
CA GLY A 639 26.94 -5.00 42.67
C GLY A 639 27.53 -5.43 41.32
N SER A 640 26.74 -6.16 40.52
CA SER A 640 27.11 -6.64 39.19
C SER A 640 26.60 -5.76 38.04
N THR A 641 26.03 -4.59 38.33
CA THR A 641 25.46 -3.68 37.32
C THR A 641 26.21 -2.34 37.32
N ARG A 642 26.71 -1.93 36.16
CA ARG A 642 27.20 -0.57 35.91
C ARG A 642 26.07 0.21 35.22
N ARG A 643 25.67 1.34 35.79
CA ARG A 643 24.67 2.25 35.24
C ARG A 643 25.39 3.50 34.72
N LEU A 644 25.33 3.69 33.41
CA LEU A 644 25.95 4.79 32.70
C LEU A 644 24.86 5.69 32.13
N ARG A 645 24.80 6.95 32.59
CA ARG A 645 23.91 7.98 32.04
C ARG A 645 24.71 8.90 31.15
N VAL A 646 24.29 9.03 29.90
CA VAL A 646 24.96 9.86 28.89
C VAL A 646 23.98 10.81 28.21
N LEU A 647 24.49 11.96 27.80
CA LEU A 647 23.81 12.91 26.94
C LEU A 647 24.40 12.83 25.54
N LEU A 648 23.56 12.45 24.56
CA LEU A 648 23.91 12.44 23.16
C LEU A 648 23.50 13.76 22.51
N ARG A 649 24.42 14.41 21.79
CA ARG A 649 24.13 15.70 21.15
C ARG A 649 24.77 15.78 19.78
N SER A 650 24.01 16.17 18.76
CA SER A 650 24.61 16.56 17.47
C SER A 650 25.08 18.00 17.53
N GLN A 651 26.16 18.30 16.82
CA GLN A 651 26.73 19.66 16.71
C GLN A 651 26.22 20.39 15.45
N ARG A 652 25.25 19.81 14.75
CA ARG A 652 24.61 20.33 13.54
C ARG A 652 23.13 19.95 13.52
N ASP A 653 22.37 20.55 12.61
CA ASP A 653 20.97 20.17 12.42
C ASP A 653 20.90 18.80 11.73
N VAL A 654 20.31 17.82 12.43
CA VAL A 654 20.21 16.43 11.97
C VAL A 654 18.80 15.89 12.08
N SER A 655 18.48 14.96 11.19
CA SER A 655 17.19 14.27 11.19
C SER A 655 17.14 13.19 12.26
N SER A 656 18.28 12.56 12.57
CA SER A 656 18.37 11.57 13.64
C SER A 656 19.76 11.47 14.27
N ILE A 657 19.79 10.95 15.50
CA ILE A 657 20.98 10.50 16.22
C ILE A 657 20.80 9.05 16.64
N ALA A 658 21.85 8.27 16.67
CA ALA A 658 21.80 6.85 17.00
C ALA A 658 22.97 6.46 17.89
N LEU A 659 22.75 5.44 18.72
CA LEU A 659 23.78 4.84 19.56
C LEU A 659 23.78 3.33 19.39
N SER A 660 24.97 2.75 19.31
CA SER A 660 25.22 1.31 19.29
C SER A 660 26.25 0.95 20.36
N VAL A 661 25.91 0.01 21.22
CA VAL A 661 26.80 -0.59 22.20
C VAL A 661 27.56 -1.72 21.50
N MET A 662 28.88 -1.57 21.36
CA MET A 662 29.70 -2.46 20.52
C MET A 662 30.21 -3.69 21.28
N ASN A 663 30.31 -3.60 22.60
CA ASN A 663 30.73 -4.67 23.51
C ASN A 663 30.09 -4.46 24.89
N GLY A 664 30.19 -5.48 25.74
CA GLY A 664 29.53 -5.52 27.05
C GLY A 664 28.14 -6.15 26.99
N GLU A 665 27.72 -6.74 28.10
CA GLU A 665 26.40 -7.36 28.23
C GLU A 665 25.37 -6.31 28.69
N ILE A 666 24.37 -6.06 27.85
CA ILE A 666 23.34 -5.05 28.08
C ILE A 666 22.19 -5.69 28.84
N ARG A 667 21.85 -5.10 29.99
CA ARG A 667 20.66 -5.48 30.77
C ARG A 667 19.45 -4.64 30.39
N GLU A 668 19.67 -3.34 30.19
CA GLU A 668 18.61 -2.39 29.90
C GLU A 668 19.17 -1.15 29.20
N ILE A 669 18.38 -0.58 28.29
CA ILE A 669 18.61 0.76 27.74
C ILE A 669 17.31 1.56 27.93
N VAL A 670 17.43 2.76 28.48
CA VAL A 670 16.35 3.73 28.58
C VAL A 670 16.73 4.98 27.80
N VAL A 671 15.92 5.38 26.83
CA VAL A 671 16.15 6.55 25.96
C VAL A 671 15.00 7.52 26.17
N ALA A 672 15.30 8.74 26.63
CA ALA A 672 14.28 9.76 26.91
C ALA A 672 13.08 9.20 27.73
N GLY A 673 13.38 8.40 28.76
CA GLY A 673 12.38 7.77 29.64
C GLY A 673 11.69 6.52 29.09
N ARG A 674 11.99 6.08 27.86
CA ARG A 674 11.43 4.86 27.25
C ARG A 674 12.43 3.71 27.29
N GLN A 675 12.03 2.59 27.90
CA GLN A 675 12.82 1.36 27.90
C GLN A 675 12.79 0.70 26.52
N ILE A 676 13.94 0.19 26.07
CA ILE A 676 14.08 -0.52 24.79
C ILE A 676 14.83 -1.84 24.98
N VAL A 677 14.66 -2.73 24.01
CA VAL A 677 15.36 -4.01 23.92
C VAL A 677 16.28 -3.98 22.70
N GLY A 678 17.54 -4.35 22.88
CA GLY A 678 18.53 -4.43 21.81
C GLY A 678 19.89 -3.85 22.21
N SER A 679 20.80 -3.77 21.23
CA SER A 679 22.15 -3.23 21.41
C SER A 679 22.33 -1.79 20.94
N GLY A 680 21.23 -1.11 20.63
CA GLY A 680 21.27 0.27 20.16
C GLY A 680 19.91 0.74 19.65
N PHE A 681 19.86 1.99 19.22
CA PHE A 681 18.64 2.63 18.75
C PHE A 681 18.94 3.76 17.76
N THR A 682 17.90 4.18 17.04
CA THR A 682 17.86 5.46 16.31
C THR A 682 16.81 6.36 16.98
N PHE A 683 17.17 7.61 17.25
CA PHE A 683 16.29 8.65 17.76
C PHE A 683 16.11 9.75 16.71
N VAL A 684 14.89 9.89 16.21
CA VAL A 684 14.50 10.84 15.16
C VAL A 684 14.06 12.16 15.81
N ALA A 685 14.33 13.28 15.13
CA ALA A 685 14.06 14.63 15.62
C ALA A 685 14.63 14.90 17.03
N PRO A 686 15.96 14.66 17.23
CA PRO A 686 16.59 14.84 18.53
C PRO A 686 16.47 16.28 19.05
N ASP A 687 16.51 16.43 20.36
CA ASP A 687 16.58 17.74 20.99
C ASP A 687 17.90 18.45 20.66
N PRO A 688 17.90 19.74 20.26
CA PRO A 688 19.12 20.54 20.13
C PRO A 688 19.99 20.58 21.41
N ASP A 689 19.38 20.43 22.58
CA ASP A 689 20.05 20.37 23.88
C ASP A 689 20.59 18.97 24.21
N GLY A 690 20.13 17.94 23.49
CA GLY A 690 20.61 16.57 23.56
C GLY A 690 19.56 15.56 24.05
N THR A 691 19.82 14.29 23.79
CA THR A 691 18.97 13.15 24.20
C THR A 691 19.64 12.38 25.32
N GLU A 692 18.98 12.29 26.47
CA GLU A 692 19.47 11.51 27.61
C GLU A 692 19.25 10.01 27.38
N VAL A 693 20.28 9.22 27.66
CA VAL A 693 20.29 7.76 27.58
C VAL A 693 20.86 7.19 28.86
N THR A 694 20.16 6.21 29.43
CA THR A 694 20.67 5.39 30.54
C THR A 694 20.94 3.98 30.03
N LEU A 695 22.17 3.51 30.20
CA LEU A 695 22.62 2.16 29.90
C LEU A 695 22.85 1.41 31.20
N SER A 696 22.16 0.29 31.40
CA SER A 696 22.45 -0.65 32.48
C SER A 696 23.19 -1.85 31.89
N LEU A 697 24.45 -2.01 32.26
CA LEU A 697 25.37 -3.02 31.73
C LEU A 697 25.80 -3.98 32.84
N THR A 698 26.10 -5.23 32.51
CA THR A 698 26.83 -6.09 33.46
C THR A 698 28.23 -5.53 33.66
N LYS A 699 28.66 -5.42 34.93
CA LYS A 699 29.99 -4.95 35.31
C LYS A 699 31.07 -5.79 34.60
N SER A 700 32.00 -5.10 33.94
CA SER A 700 33.18 -5.68 33.28
C SER A 700 34.40 -4.82 33.57
N ASP A 701 35.59 -5.43 33.52
CA ASP A 701 36.87 -4.72 33.62
C ASP A 701 37.32 -4.15 32.25
N GLU A 702 36.66 -4.57 31.14
CA GLU A 702 36.90 -4.01 29.81
C GLU A 702 36.12 -2.70 29.61
N PRO A 703 36.74 -1.66 28.99
CA PRO A 703 36.03 -0.46 28.60
C PRO A 703 34.86 -0.74 27.67
N VAL A 704 33.76 -0.02 27.86
CA VAL A 704 32.58 -0.14 27.00
C VAL A 704 32.77 0.79 25.81
N ARG A 705 32.62 0.26 24.60
CA ARG A 705 32.70 1.03 23.36
C ARG A 705 31.32 1.38 22.89
N LEU A 706 31.02 2.68 22.87
CA LEU A 706 29.77 3.24 22.39
C LEU A 706 30.01 3.95 21.07
N ARG A 707 29.35 3.49 20.01
CA ARG A 707 29.36 4.20 18.74
C ARG A 707 28.15 5.10 18.64
N VAL A 708 28.39 6.37 18.42
CA VAL A 708 27.33 7.38 18.20
C VAL A 708 27.40 7.81 16.75
N SER A 709 26.24 7.88 16.09
CA SER A 709 26.13 8.44 14.74
C SER A 709 25.04 9.49 14.68
N ASP A 710 25.24 10.55 13.91
CA ASP A 710 24.18 11.46 13.54
C ASP A 710 23.98 11.47 12.02
N THR A 711 22.74 11.66 11.59
CA THR A 711 22.35 11.61 10.18
C THR A 711 21.48 12.80 9.83
N GLN A 712 21.93 13.55 8.83
CA GLN A 712 21.14 14.60 8.20
C GLN A 712 20.62 14.08 6.87
N ALA A 713 19.30 14.04 6.71
CA ALA A 713 18.64 13.54 5.51
C ALA A 713 18.07 14.70 4.67
N GLY A 714 18.07 14.53 3.35
CA GLY A 714 17.50 15.45 2.39
C GLY A 714 18.42 15.73 1.20
N PRO A 715 17.85 16.10 0.04
CA PRO A 715 18.60 16.23 -1.22
C PRO A 715 19.72 17.29 -1.17
N GLY A 716 19.55 18.36 -0.38
CA GLY A 716 20.56 19.41 -0.23
C GLY A 716 21.72 19.09 0.73
N THR A 717 21.68 17.96 1.42
CA THR A 717 22.68 17.63 2.46
C THR A 717 24.06 17.28 1.88
N LEU A 718 24.10 16.82 0.63
CA LEU A 718 25.34 16.39 -0.03
C LEU A 718 26.12 17.53 -0.67
N THR A 719 25.51 18.72 -0.85
CA THR A 719 26.01 19.79 -1.73
C THR A 719 27.42 20.27 -1.39
N ASP A 720 27.77 20.32 -0.11
CA ASP A 720 29.07 20.83 0.36
C ASP A 720 30.12 19.73 0.54
N LEU A 721 29.80 18.47 0.20
CA LEU A 721 30.72 17.36 0.39
C LEU A 721 31.78 17.27 -0.72
N PRO A 722 33.04 16.96 -0.37
CA PRO A 722 34.11 16.89 -1.33
C PRO A 722 33.91 15.74 -2.33
N GLY A 723 33.85 16.09 -3.61
CA GLY A 723 33.65 15.14 -4.70
C GLY A 723 32.19 14.87 -5.07
N TYR A 724 31.23 15.52 -4.40
CA TYR A 724 29.84 15.49 -4.82
C TYR A 724 29.60 16.40 -6.03
N ALA A 725 28.80 15.92 -6.97
CA ALA A 725 28.27 16.64 -8.10
C ALA A 725 26.80 16.28 -8.24
N ALA A 726 25.93 17.28 -8.33
CA ALA A 726 24.48 17.08 -8.42
C ALA A 726 24.09 16.14 -9.58
N PRO A 727 23.04 15.32 -9.42
CA PRO A 727 22.52 14.53 -10.52
C PRO A 727 21.99 15.44 -11.63
N PRO A 728 21.95 14.95 -12.88
CA PRO A 728 21.28 15.66 -13.95
C PRO A 728 19.78 15.83 -13.65
N ASP A 729 19.15 16.82 -14.28
CA ASP A 729 17.75 17.25 -14.03
C ASP A 729 16.67 16.19 -14.28
N TRP A 730 17.00 15.14 -15.04
CA TRP A 730 16.14 13.97 -15.25
C TRP A 730 16.27 12.88 -14.17
N LEU A 731 17.06 13.14 -13.11
CA LEU A 731 17.13 12.32 -11.89
C LEU A 731 16.89 13.18 -10.65
N TYR A 732 16.27 12.60 -9.63
CA TYR A 732 16.15 13.22 -8.31
C TYR A 732 16.69 12.30 -7.22
N LEU A 733 17.21 12.90 -6.14
CA LEU A 733 17.68 12.17 -4.97
C LEU A 733 16.50 11.73 -4.11
N LEU A 734 16.11 10.47 -4.23
CA LEU A 734 15.11 9.83 -3.38
C LEU A 734 15.62 9.65 -1.95
N ARG A 735 16.91 9.29 -1.82
CA ARG A 735 17.60 9.18 -0.54
C ARG A 735 18.95 9.85 -0.65
N ALA A 736 19.18 10.81 0.24
CA ALA A 736 20.38 11.62 0.33
C ALA A 736 20.67 11.91 1.79
N ASP A 737 21.66 11.20 2.33
CA ASP A 737 21.95 11.24 3.76
C ASP A 737 23.45 11.48 3.98
N VAL A 738 23.77 12.35 4.95
CA VAL A 738 25.12 12.54 5.47
C VAL A 738 25.18 12.03 6.89
N THR A 739 25.93 10.95 7.09
CA THR A 739 26.12 10.31 8.39
C THR A 739 27.55 10.52 8.89
N VAL A 740 27.70 10.98 10.14
CA VAL A 740 29.00 11.03 10.81
C VAL A 740 28.95 10.13 12.03
N VAL A 741 29.97 9.29 12.19
CA VAL A 741 30.09 8.36 13.31
C VAL A 741 31.33 8.67 14.14
N ARG A 742 31.23 8.41 15.44
CA ARG A 742 32.34 8.51 16.39
C ARG A 742 32.24 7.42 17.44
N THR A 743 33.37 6.85 17.84
CA THR A 743 33.41 5.80 18.86
C THR A 743 33.98 6.35 20.16
N TYR A 744 33.27 6.12 21.25
CA TYR A 744 33.64 6.54 22.61
C TYR A 744 33.98 5.31 23.44
N GLU A 745 35.09 5.37 24.16
CA GLU A 745 35.44 4.37 25.18
C GLU A 745 35.09 4.94 26.55
N VAL A 746 34.24 4.21 27.29
CA VAL A 746 33.66 4.63 28.57
C VAL A 746 33.88 3.62 29.67
#